data_AF-A0A397AHN4-F1
#
_entry.id   AF-A0A397AHN4-F1
#
_cell.length_a   1.000
_cell.length_b   1.000
_cell.length_c   1.000
_cell.angle_alpha   90.00
_cell.angle_beta   90.00
_cell.angle_gamma   90.00
#
_symmetry.space_group_name_H-M   'P 1'
#
loop_
_entity.id
_entity.type
_entity.pdbx_description
1 polymer ?
#
loop_
_entity_poly.entity_id
_entity_poly.type
_entity_poly.pdbx_seq_one_letter_code
_entity_poly.pdbx_strand_id
1 'polypeptide(L)'
;MDILYYLSPGYGQIVVNSVTDQLNSKYKVFMDEHPGWNGQISIFAHSLGTVITYDILTHPAHSVAKNGVKFSGLDFSIENFFAAGYYYNESIVALDRSPVPVMILSRGGLDLKDGKFTPGITMPSCNHYYNIFHPIDPIAYRVEPLIHPDMHDKPPVPLIQCKHMPFSKMQEMWERITAPVPGFTLPRIDYVMRRRGREGVIEMAYAAASHSACWDSDDVVMFTLMQICRPVVDKLRRYMSAQRPLPSLYPRGLVPITPHSKIRIATTVLARDRATGAWGTRTAVMDHKRIYFASNADDIGCRKKWSIPLSAKLGVQLGDDAFTLKVTPDEATPGLAGGSGRSLRFGIGGSAPHTPSSTTSAAAAATCTQILRASTTELRNEWLEALTHAIHLLTLPQPPPIPAGRTSSSSICTVGLDLPSGACVDYFGAVKTSLLQFKTLKAKSWYESQGWTSRWFVLTKSSLDCYDTCPNLVGLAQFPVHKSTVLAYPKRCLLRIVTKTGTTLDFKVKDSRTFDVWTHGLEAVDRCHVRLHEDVVDHSALGVSLDSQLPSVHRLSVDKYFVLNDDKGPYAAFQIRIIHTGGQTILRRFSAFREVNRQLRLIFPHEQMPPLPSTRLWGKFDPAYLAAKSTHLNTYLGKVEAMCTNNPAANTILQQFLNVDTASPSYGDE
;
A
#
# COMPACT_ATOMS: atom_id res chain seq x y z
N MET A 1 -13.98 -37.88 -0.47
CA MET A 1 -13.16 -38.66 0.48
C MET A 1 -13.09 -37.96 1.84
N ASP A 2 -12.81 -36.65 1.87
CA ASP A 2 -12.58 -35.88 3.11
C ASP A 2 -13.71 -35.95 4.15
N ILE A 3 -14.96 -35.95 3.71
CA ILE A 3 -16.12 -36.09 4.58
C ILE A 3 -16.18 -37.47 5.28
N LEU A 4 -15.71 -38.53 4.62
CA LEU A 4 -15.64 -39.88 5.19
C LEU A 4 -14.54 -39.95 6.26
N TYR A 5 -13.42 -39.27 6.03
CA TYR A 5 -12.39 -39.12 7.05
C TYR A 5 -12.91 -38.32 8.24
N TYR A 6 -13.60 -37.21 8.02
CA TYR A 6 -14.17 -36.42 9.11
C TYR A 6 -15.21 -37.20 9.95
N LEU A 7 -15.97 -38.08 9.30
CA LEU A 7 -16.94 -38.95 9.93
C LEU A 7 -16.35 -40.07 10.79
N SER A 8 -15.12 -40.49 10.49
CA SER A 8 -14.43 -41.52 11.27
C SER A 8 -14.00 -40.95 12.63
N PRO A 9 -14.33 -41.57 13.77
CA PRO A 9 -14.00 -41.02 15.10
C PRO A 9 -12.53 -40.64 15.27
N GLY A 10 -11.60 -41.49 14.81
CA GLY A 10 -10.15 -41.25 14.94
C GLY A 10 -9.66 -40.07 14.10
N TYR A 11 -10.02 -40.04 12.82
CA TYR A 11 -9.62 -38.96 11.91
C TYR A 11 -10.40 -37.66 12.19
N GLY A 12 -11.68 -37.76 12.53
CA GLY A 12 -12.52 -36.65 12.96
C GLY A 12 -11.94 -35.92 14.16
N GLN A 13 -11.43 -36.64 15.16
CA GLN A 13 -10.73 -36.02 16.30
C GLN A 13 -9.50 -35.22 15.87
N ILE A 14 -8.67 -35.78 14.97
CA ILE A 14 -7.47 -35.10 14.45
C ILE A 14 -7.88 -33.80 13.72
N VAL A 15 -8.91 -33.86 12.89
CA VAL A 15 -9.41 -32.71 12.13
C VAL A 15 -9.98 -31.63 13.05
N VAL A 16 -10.84 -32.00 14.01
CA VAL A 16 -11.42 -31.03 14.98
C VAL A 16 -10.31 -30.37 15.79
N ASN A 17 -9.35 -31.13 16.32
CA ASN A 17 -8.23 -30.58 17.09
C ASN A 17 -7.41 -29.63 16.22
N SER A 18 -6.99 -30.07 15.03
CA SER A 18 -6.17 -29.27 14.14
C SER A 18 -6.84 -27.95 13.75
N VAL A 19 -8.13 -27.96 13.39
CA VAL A 19 -8.85 -26.74 13.02
C VAL A 19 -9.04 -25.83 14.23
N THR A 20 -9.43 -26.37 15.38
CA THR A 20 -9.66 -25.60 16.61
C THR A 20 -8.36 -24.96 17.11
N ASP A 21 -7.27 -25.72 17.16
CA ASP A 21 -5.96 -25.26 17.61
C ASP A 21 -5.40 -24.20 16.66
N GLN A 22 -5.59 -24.35 15.34
CA GLN A 22 -5.21 -23.33 14.37
C GLN A 22 -6.02 -22.04 14.51
N LEU A 23 -7.33 -22.13 14.74
CA LEU A 23 -8.18 -20.95 14.96
C LEU A 23 -7.76 -20.20 16.24
N ASN A 24 -7.58 -20.92 17.35
CA ASN A 24 -7.16 -20.35 18.62
C ASN A 24 -5.74 -19.78 18.55
N SER A 25 -4.81 -20.46 17.87
CA SER A 25 -3.44 -19.96 17.68
C SER A 25 -3.41 -18.69 16.84
N LYS A 26 -4.17 -18.64 15.73
CA LYS A 26 -4.29 -17.44 14.90
C LYS A 26 -4.93 -16.27 15.66
N TYR A 27 -5.93 -16.54 16.49
CA TYR A 27 -6.52 -15.51 17.35
C TYR A 27 -5.52 -14.96 18.37
N LYS A 28 -4.76 -15.84 19.05
CA LYS A 28 -3.70 -15.42 20.00
C LYS A 28 -2.65 -14.55 19.33
N VAL A 29 -2.11 -14.99 18.20
CA VAL A 29 -1.15 -14.22 17.40
C VAL A 29 -1.75 -12.87 16.98
N PHE A 30 -3.01 -12.85 16.53
CA PHE A 30 -3.68 -11.60 16.16
C PHE A 30 -3.80 -10.63 17.35
N MET A 31 -4.17 -11.13 18.53
CA MET A 31 -4.31 -10.32 19.75
C MET A 31 -2.95 -9.81 20.26
N ASP A 32 -1.90 -10.62 20.13
CA ASP A 32 -0.53 -10.22 20.46
C ASP A 32 -0.03 -9.09 19.53
N GLU A 33 -0.34 -9.19 18.24
CA GLU A 33 -0.05 -8.16 17.23
C GLU A 33 -0.95 -6.90 17.36
N HIS A 34 -2.14 -7.03 17.95
CA HIS A 34 -3.14 -5.95 18.05
C HIS A 34 -3.60 -5.72 19.50
N PRO A 35 -2.71 -5.25 20.40
CA PRO A 35 -3.03 -5.10 21.81
C PRO A 35 -4.16 -4.08 22.02
N GLY A 36 -5.18 -4.49 22.76
CA GLY A 36 -6.37 -3.68 23.06
C GLY A 36 -7.39 -3.60 21.92
N TRP A 37 -7.25 -4.44 20.89
CA TRP A 37 -8.32 -4.67 19.92
C TRP A 37 -9.55 -5.24 20.61
N ASN A 38 -10.73 -4.71 20.26
CA ASN A 38 -12.01 -5.10 20.83
C ASN A 38 -13.08 -5.24 19.73
N GLY A 39 -12.64 -5.61 18.53
CA GLY A 39 -13.52 -5.82 17.39
C GLY A 39 -14.25 -7.16 17.46
N GLN A 40 -15.00 -7.43 16.39
CA GLN A 40 -15.80 -8.64 16.25
C GLN A 40 -15.10 -9.63 15.32
N ILE A 41 -15.31 -10.93 15.55
CA ILE A 41 -14.72 -12.01 14.76
C ILE A 41 -15.81 -12.66 13.93
N SER A 42 -15.57 -12.82 12.63
CA SER A 42 -16.47 -13.52 11.73
C SER A 42 -15.74 -14.71 11.09
N ILE A 43 -16.43 -15.85 10.97
CA ILE A 43 -15.92 -17.03 10.27
C ILE A 43 -16.70 -17.17 8.96
N PHE A 44 -15.98 -17.25 7.86
CA PHE A 44 -16.52 -17.66 6.56
C PHE A 44 -15.97 -19.05 6.25
N ALA A 45 -16.85 -20.04 6.18
CA ALA A 45 -16.50 -21.41 5.87
C ALA A 45 -17.19 -21.86 4.58
N HIS A 46 -16.53 -22.74 3.82
CA HIS A 46 -17.07 -23.35 2.62
C HIS A 46 -16.81 -24.87 2.63
N SER A 47 -17.60 -25.63 1.86
CA SER A 47 -17.44 -27.08 1.73
C SER A 47 -17.44 -27.79 3.11
N LEU A 48 -16.56 -28.77 3.33
CA LEU A 48 -16.38 -29.48 4.61
C LEU A 48 -16.12 -28.53 5.80
N GLY A 49 -15.49 -27.38 5.55
CA GLY A 49 -15.24 -26.37 6.58
C GLY A 49 -16.54 -25.90 7.25
N THR A 50 -17.66 -25.84 6.52
CA THR A 50 -18.96 -25.48 7.09
C THR A 50 -19.40 -26.45 8.17
N VAL A 51 -19.25 -27.76 7.94
CA VAL A 51 -19.62 -28.81 8.90
C VAL A 51 -18.70 -28.77 10.10
N ILE A 52 -17.38 -28.68 9.87
CA ILE A 52 -16.40 -28.65 10.96
C ILE A 52 -16.65 -27.46 11.88
N THR A 53 -16.82 -26.26 11.31
CA THR A 53 -17.13 -25.05 12.08
C THR A 53 -18.47 -25.17 12.79
N TYR A 54 -19.50 -25.70 12.11
CA TYR A 54 -20.81 -25.92 12.73
C TYR A 54 -20.72 -26.83 13.96
N ASP A 55 -20.03 -27.96 13.84
CA ASP A 55 -19.84 -28.92 14.93
C ASP A 55 -19.06 -28.27 16.09
N ILE A 56 -17.97 -27.54 15.81
CA ILE A 56 -17.20 -26.79 16.82
C ILE A 56 -18.08 -25.78 17.57
N LEU A 57 -18.99 -25.09 16.86
CA LEU A 57 -19.83 -24.04 17.44
C LEU A 57 -21.09 -24.57 18.13
N THR A 58 -21.54 -25.79 17.84
CA THR A 58 -22.74 -26.38 18.47
C THR A 58 -22.43 -27.26 19.67
N HIS A 59 -21.18 -27.71 19.81
CA HIS A 59 -20.72 -28.50 20.95
C HIS A 59 -20.10 -27.59 22.02
N PRO A 60 -20.52 -27.71 23.30
CA PRO A 60 -19.87 -26.98 24.39
C PRO A 60 -18.38 -27.30 24.50
N ALA A 61 -17.59 -26.35 24.99
CA ALA A 61 -16.17 -26.56 25.25
C ALA A 61 -15.95 -27.76 26.17
N HIS A 62 -14.98 -28.60 25.80
CA HIS A 62 -14.60 -29.86 26.44
C HIS A 62 -15.68 -30.96 26.44
N SER A 63 -16.75 -30.82 25.66
CA SER A 63 -17.76 -31.88 25.49
C SER A 63 -17.28 -33.01 24.58
N VAL A 64 -17.92 -34.18 24.69
CA VAL A 64 -17.68 -35.35 23.85
C VAL A 64 -18.98 -35.69 23.14
N ALA A 65 -18.94 -35.73 21.80
CA ALA A 65 -20.09 -36.10 20.98
C ALA A 65 -20.38 -37.61 21.05
N LYS A 66 -21.57 -38.01 20.58
CA LYS A 66 -22.03 -39.42 20.58
C LYS A 66 -21.09 -40.38 19.83
N ASN A 67 -20.34 -39.87 18.85
CA ASN A 67 -19.36 -40.64 18.08
C ASN A 67 -17.97 -40.69 18.74
N GLY A 68 -17.80 -40.16 19.95
CA GLY A 68 -16.54 -40.15 20.71
C GLY A 68 -15.60 -38.98 20.42
N VAL A 69 -15.95 -38.07 19.49
CA VAL A 69 -15.13 -36.89 19.19
C VAL A 69 -15.28 -35.84 20.29
N LYS A 70 -14.15 -35.38 20.84
CA LYS A 70 -14.05 -34.33 21.85
C LYS A 70 -13.83 -32.97 21.20
N PHE A 71 -14.55 -31.96 21.68
CA PHE A 71 -14.49 -30.58 21.19
C PHE A 71 -13.82 -29.68 22.23
N SER A 72 -12.68 -29.06 21.90
CA SER A 72 -11.96 -28.19 22.83
C SER A 72 -12.64 -26.82 23.02
N GLY A 73 -13.39 -26.34 22.02
CA GLY A 73 -13.99 -25.01 21.99
C GLY A 73 -13.03 -23.93 21.51
N LEU A 74 -13.58 -22.75 21.18
CA LEU A 74 -12.82 -21.58 20.75
C LEU A 74 -12.54 -20.63 21.93
N ASP A 75 -11.36 -20.01 21.94
CA ASP A 75 -10.93 -19.05 22.98
C ASP A 75 -11.57 -17.65 22.82
N PHE A 76 -12.52 -17.50 21.89
CA PHE A 76 -13.11 -16.23 21.48
C PHE A 76 -14.55 -16.38 20.97
N SER A 77 -15.33 -15.30 21.05
CA SER A 77 -16.73 -15.26 20.59
C SER A 77 -16.84 -14.96 19.09
N ILE A 78 -17.81 -15.59 18.43
CA ILE A 78 -18.09 -15.38 17.00
C ILE A 78 -19.29 -14.45 16.81
N GLU A 79 -19.10 -13.38 16.04
CA GLU A 79 -20.15 -12.44 15.65
C GLU A 79 -20.96 -12.98 14.46
N ASN A 80 -20.29 -13.37 13.38
CA ASN A 80 -20.95 -13.89 12.18
C ASN A 80 -20.33 -15.23 11.78
N PHE A 81 -21.16 -16.22 11.49
CA PHE A 81 -20.76 -17.46 10.85
C PHE A 81 -21.46 -17.57 9.50
N PHE A 82 -20.68 -17.53 8.42
CA PHE A 82 -21.15 -17.74 7.05
C PHE A 82 -20.80 -19.17 6.64
N ALA A 83 -21.82 -20.02 6.50
CA ALA A 83 -21.70 -21.35 5.91
C ALA A 83 -22.08 -21.28 4.44
N ALA A 84 -21.09 -21.22 3.55
CA ALA A 84 -21.30 -21.08 2.11
C ALA A 84 -21.18 -22.44 1.40
N GLY A 85 -22.21 -22.79 0.64
CA GLY A 85 -22.26 -23.98 -0.20
C GLY A 85 -22.31 -23.61 -1.67
N TYR A 86 -21.48 -24.25 -2.49
CA TYR A 86 -21.43 -23.97 -3.92
C TYR A 86 -21.48 -25.22 -4.79
N TYR A 87 -22.08 -25.08 -5.97
CA TYR A 87 -22.11 -26.08 -7.01
C TYR A 87 -21.67 -25.48 -8.34
N TYR A 88 -20.80 -26.19 -9.08
CA TYR A 88 -20.89 -26.22 -10.55
C TYR A 88 -20.18 -27.46 -11.15
N ASN A 89 -20.93 -28.47 -11.60
CA ASN A 89 -20.59 -29.47 -12.66
C ASN A 89 -21.73 -30.51 -12.85
N GLU A 90 -22.34 -30.61 -14.04
CA GLU A 90 -23.36 -31.64 -14.38
C GLU A 90 -22.76 -33.04 -14.68
N SER A 91 -21.46 -33.13 -14.88
CA SER A 91 -20.73 -34.34 -15.28
C SER A 91 -19.76 -34.90 -14.22
N ILE A 92 -19.55 -34.24 -13.08
CA ILE A 92 -18.74 -34.78 -11.95
C ILE A 92 -19.39 -34.41 -10.61
N VAL A 93 -19.70 -35.42 -9.82
CA VAL A 93 -20.16 -35.30 -8.43
C VAL A 93 -18.99 -34.87 -7.52
N ALA A 94 -18.57 -33.61 -7.59
CA ALA A 94 -17.64 -33.01 -6.62
C ALA A 94 -18.43 -32.33 -5.48
N LEU A 95 -17.98 -32.51 -4.23
CA LEU A 95 -18.68 -32.22 -2.98
C LEU A 95 -18.32 -30.84 -2.36
N ASP A 96 -18.23 -29.75 -3.14
CA ASP A 96 -17.88 -28.41 -2.61
C ASP A 96 -19.07 -27.58 -2.11
N ARG A 97 -19.95 -28.25 -1.39
CA ARG A 97 -21.30 -27.77 -1.08
C ARG A 97 -21.41 -27.55 0.44
N SER A 98 -22.36 -26.75 0.93
CA SER A 98 -22.58 -26.58 2.38
C SER A 98 -23.38 -27.79 2.84
N PRO A 99 -22.75 -28.85 3.37
CA PRO A 99 -23.42 -30.12 3.61
C PRO A 99 -24.18 -30.09 4.93
N VAL A 100 -24.12 -29.00 5.71
CA VAL A 100 -24.58 -28.94 7.11
C VAL A 100 -25.90 -29.70 7.32
N PRO A 101 -27.00 -29.38 6.61
CA PRO A 101 -28.26 -30.10 6.80
C PRO A 101 -28.19 -31.60 6.41
N VAL A 102 -27.59 -31.94 5.27
CA VAL A 102 -27.44 -33.34 4.80
C VAL A 102 -26.54 -34.16 5.72
N MET A 103 -25.52 -33.52 6.27
CA MET A 103 -24.54 -34.15 7.14
C MET A 103 -25.14 -34.43 8.51
N ILE A 104 -25.92 -33.49 9.05
CA ILE A 104 -26.60 -33.71 10.32
C ILE A 104 -27.69 -34.78 10.18
N LEU A 105 -28.44 -34.76 9.07
CA LEU A 105 -29.41 -35.81 8.72
C LEU A 105 -28.76 -37.19 8.61
N SER A 106 -27.67 -37.32 7.85
CA SER A 106 -27.00 -38.61 7.60
C SER A 106 -26.33 -39.21 8.85
N ARG A 107 -26.03 -38.40 9.88
CA ARG A 107 -25.51 -38.86 11.17
C ARG A 107 -26.59 -39.36 12.14
N GLY A 108 -27.86 -39.40 11.72
CA GLY A 108 -28.97 -39.73 12.61
C GLY A 108 -29.21 -38.65 13.68
N GLY A 109 -28.80 -37.40 13.40
CA GLY A 109 -29.04 -36.24 14.26
C GLY A 109 -30.52 -35.84 14.30
N LEU A 110 -31.37 -36.46 13.50
CA LEU A 110 -32.81 -36.28 13.50
C LEU A 110 -33.49 -37.64 13.70
N ASP A 111 -34.39 -37.71 14.68
CA ASP A 111 -35.27 -38.87 14.84
C ASP A 111 -36.50 -38.66 13.94
N LEU A 112 -36.64 -39.53 12.94
CA LEU A 112 -37.74 -39.58 11.97
C LEU A 112 -38.65 -40.79 12.23
N LYS A 113 -38.81 -41.21 13.49
CA LYS A 113 -39.71 -42.30 13.87
C LYS A 113 -41.16 -41.80 14.02
N ASP A 114 -42.10 -42.63 13.56
CA ASP A 114 -43.55 -42.45 13.69
C ASP A 114 -44.10 -41.09 13.21
N GLY A 115 -43.48 -40.49 12.19
CA GLY A 115 -43.94 -39.22 11.61
C GLY A 115 -43.78 -38.01 12.53
N LYS A 116 -43.09 -38.14 13.66
CA LYS A 116 -42.78 -37.03 14.57
C LYS A 116 -41.34 -36.55 14.35
N PHE A 117 -41.20 -35.30 13.89
CA PHE A 117 -39.92 -34.62 13.81
C PHE A 117 -39.46 -34.20 15.21
N THR A 118 -38.33 -34.74 15.66
CA THR A 118 -37.68 -34.28 16.89
C THR A 118 -36.51 -33.37 16.51
N PRO A 119 -36.54 -32.05 16.83
CA PRO A 119 -35.44 -31.15 16.49
C PRO A 119 -34.16 -31.61 17.20
N GLY A 120 -33.15 -32.04 16.43
CA GLY A 120 -31.85 -32.45 16.96
C GLY A 120 -30.71 -31.53 16.51
N ILE A 121 -31.05 -30.41 15.87
CA ILE A 121 -30.12 -29.40 15.39
C ILE A 121 -30.27 -28.14 16.24
N THR A 122 -29.15 -27.64 16.77
CA THR A 122 -29.12 -26.44 17.61
C THR A 122 -28.45 -25.28 16.88
N MET A 123 -28.82 -24.05 17.23
CA MET A 123 -28.11 -22.87 16.73
C MET A 123 -26.62 -22.92 17.11
N PRO A 124 -25.69 -22.68 16.17
CA PRO A 124 -24.28 -22.55 16.51
C PRO A 124 -24.06 -21.36 17.46
N SER A 125 -23.05 -21.47 18.32
CA SER A 125 -22.65 -20.43 19.28
C SER A 125 -22.01 -19.22 18.56
N CYS A 126 -22.84 -18.45 17.85
CA CYS A 126 -22.52 -17.17 17.24
C CYS A 126 -23.72 -16.22 17.32
N ASN A 127 -23.48 -14.90 17.17
CA ASN A 127 -24.58 -13.92 17.18
C ASN A 127 -25.43 -13.99 15.90
N HIS A 128 -24.80 -14.26 14.75
CA HIS A 128 -25.48 -14.38 13.47
C HIS A 128 -24.97 -15.58 12.68
N TYR A 129 -25.91 -16.43 12.24
CA TYR A 129 -25.63 -17.58 11.39
C TYR A 129 -26.28 -17.38 10.02
N TYR A 130 -25.48 -17.52 8.96
CA TYR A 130 -25.91 -17.37 7.58
C TYR A 130 -25.58 -18.64 6.81
N ASN A 131 -26.61 -19.38 6.39
CA ASN A 131 -26.48 -20.51 5.48
C ASN A 131 -26.72 -20.01 4.05
N ILE A 132 -25.65 -19.97 3.25
CA ILE A 132 -25.68 -19.47 1.88
C ILE A 132 -25.57 -20.66 0.93
N PHE A 133 -26.52 -20.83 0.01
CA PHE A 133 -26.50 -21.96 -0.91
C PHE A 133 -26.98 -21.58 -2.32
N HIS A 134 -26.59 -22.40 -3.30
CA HIS A 134 -27.03 -22.26 -4.68
C HIS A 134 -28.26 -23.16 -4.94
N PRO A 135 -29.31 -22.69 -5.66
CA PRO A 135 -30.55 -23.45 -5.82
C PRO A 135 -30.44 -24.74 -6.64
N ILE A 136 -29.33 -24.96 -7.36
CA ILE A 136 -29.09 -26.20 -8.12
C ILE A 136 -28.10 -27.14 -7.41
N ASP A 137 -27.63 -26.76 -6.23
CA ASP A 137 -26.72 -27.56 -5.42
C ASP A 137 -27.46 -28.80 -4.86
N PRO A 138 -27.05 -30.03 -5.22
CA PRO A 138 -27.74 -31.24 -4.78
C PRO A 138 -27.55 -31.62 -3.31
N ILE A 139 -26.63 -31.00 -2.56
CA ILE A 139 -26.47 -31.27 -1.11
C ILE A 139 -26.46 -30.02 -0.22
N ALA A 140 -26.44 -28.80 -0.76
CA ALA A 140 -26.69 -27.60 0.02
C ALA A 140 -28.20 -27.30 0.09
N TYR A 141 -28.76 -27.47 1.29
CA TYR A 141 -30.17 -27.27 1.55
C TYR A 141 -30.39 -26.21 2.62
N ARG A 142 -31.67 -25.91 2.83
CA ARG A 142 -32.16 -25.08 3.91
C ARG A 142 -31.87 -25.71 5.27
N VAL A 143 -31.27 -24.95 6.17
CA VAL A 143 -31.06 -25.34 7.58
C VAL A 143 -32.09 -24.68 8.51
N GLU A 144 -32.68 -23.56 8.09
CA GLU A 144 -33.61 -22.78 8.89
C GLU A 144 -34.82 -23.60 9.38
N PRO A 145 -35.49 -24.45 8.55
CA PRO A 145 -36.58 -25.30 9.02
C PRO A 145 -36.17 -26.38 10.02
N LEU A 146 -34.89 -26.79 10.01
CA LEU A 146 -34.40 -27.85 10.89
C LEU A 146 -34.09 -27.34 12.30
N ILE A 147 -33.78 -26.04 12.41
CA ILE A 147 -33.58 -25.33 13.68
C ILE A 147 -34.89 -24.74 14.18
N HIS A 148 -35.68 -24.16 13.27
CA HIS A 148 -36.95 -23.50 13.53
C HIS A 148 -38.06 -24.14 12.68
N PRO A 149 -38.78 -25.16 13.20
CA PRO A 149 -39.81 -25.89 12.46
C PRO A 149 -40.92 -25.00 11.87
N ASP A 150 -41.21 -23.87 12.52
CA ASP A 150 -42.19 -22.88 12.07
C ASP A 150 -41.80 -22.19 10.75
N MET A 151 -40.55 -22.36 10.29
CA MET A 151 -40.03 -21.75 9.06
C MET A 151 -40.10 -22.69 7.84
N HIS A 152 -40.72 -23.87 7.96
CA HIS A 152 -40.80 -24.84 6.87
C HIS A 152 -41.53 -24.31 5.62
N ASP A 153 -42.57 -23.49 5.81
CA ASP A 153 -43.41 -22.92 4.74
C ASP A 153 -42.84 -21.61 4.15
N LYS A 154 -41.81 -21.02 4.78
CA LYS A 154 -41.21 -19.76 4.34
C LYS A 154 -40.11 -20.02 3.30
N PRO A 155 -40.04 -19.29 2.18
CA PRO A 155 -38.95 -19.44 1.21
C PRO A 155 -37.63 -18.84 1.73
N PRO A 156 -36.46 -19.33 1.28
CA PRO A 156 -35.15 -18.74 1.62
C PRO A 156 -35.01 -17.33 1.04
N VAL A 157 -34.15 -16.50 1.63
CA VAL A 157 -33.96 -15.09 1.22
C VAL A 157 -33.06 -15.00 -0.01
N PRO A 158 -33.51 -14.43 -1.15
CA PRO A 158 -32.66 -14.30 -2.32
C PRO A 158 -31.58 -13.23 -2.12
N LEU A 159 -30.33 -13.55 -2.45
CA LEU A 159 -29.25 -12.56 -2.49
C LEU A 159 -29.48 -11.58 -3.65
N ILE A 160 -29.23 -10.29 -3.40
CA ILE A 160 -29.51 -9.18 -4.33
C ILE A 160 -28.24 -8.55 -4.90
N GLN A 161 -28.30 -8.07 -6.15
CA GLN A 161 -27.19 -7.34 -6.76
C GLN A 161 -27.19 -5.91 -6.26
N CYS A 162 -26.17 -5.56 -5.50
CA CYS A 162 -25.99 -4.19 -5.03
C CYS A 162 -24.80 -3.49 -5.69
N LYS A 163 -24.24 -4.07 -6.76
CA LYS A 163 -23.09 -3.52 -7.47
C LYS A 163 -23.42 -2.10 -7.97
N HIS A 164 -22.48 -1.17 -7.76
CA HIS A 164 -22.58 0.25 -8.14
C HIS A 164 -23.60 1.10 -7.38
N MET A 165 -24.11 0.62 -6.23
CA MET A 165 -24.99 1.42 -5.38
C MET A 165 -24.23 2.07 -4.22
N PRO A 166 -24.64 3.26 -3.74
CA PRO A 166 -24.08 3.84 -2.52
C PRO A 166 -24.45 2.98 -1.31
N PHE A 167 -23.59 2.96 -0.29
CA PHE A 167 -23.73 2.11 0.89
C PHE A 167 -25.09 2.24 1.59
N SER A 168 -25.65 3.46 1.67
CA SER A 168 -26.97 3.70 2.26
C SER A 168 -28.10 2.99 1.52
N LYS A 169 -28.05 2.98 0.18
CA LYS A 169 -29.05 2.29 -0.65
C LYS A 169 -28.89 0.77 -0.56
N MET A 170 -27.64 0.29 -0.51
CA MET A 170 -27.37 -1.14 -0.28
C MET A 170 -27.95 -1.60 1.05
N GLN A 171 -27.75 -0.82 2.11
CA GLN A 171 -28.32 -1.08 3.43
C GLN A 171 -29.84 -1.14 3.39
N GLU A 172 -30.51 -0.17 2.79
CA GLU A 172 -31.98 -0.15 2.70
C GLU A 172 -32.52 -1.39 1.99
N MET A 173 -31.89 -1.81 0.88
CA MET A 173 -32.30 -3.00 0.17
C MET A 173 -32.09 -4.27 1.00
N TRP A 174 -30.97 -4.37 1.73
CA TRP A 174 -30.70 -5.50 2.62
C TRP A 174 -31.72 -5.57 3.77
N GLU A 175 -32.06 -4.44 4.40
CA GLU A 175 -33.07 -4.39 5.46
C GLU A 175 -34.44 -4.88 4.98
N ARG A 176 -34.82 -4.56 3.75
CA ARG A 176 -36.10 -5.01 3.17
C ARG A 176 -36.16 -6.52 3.00
N ILE A 177 -35.06 -7.17 2.63
CA ILE A 177 -35.05 -8.62 2.37
C ILE A 177 -34.73 -9.45 3.61
N THR A 178 -34.11 -8.87 4.64
CA THR A 178 -33.83 -9.52 5.93
C THR A 178 -34.83 -9.17 7.03
N ALA A 179 -35.87 -8.40 6.71
CA ALA A 179 -36.93 -8.07 7.66
C ALA A 179 -37.56 -9.35 8.26
N PRO A 180 -37.90 -9.34 9.57
CA PRO A 180 -38.61 -10.44 10.20
C PRO A 180 -39.90 -10.78 9.43
N VAL A 181 -40.16 -12.07 9.27
CA VAL A 181 -41.36 -12.55 8.59
C VAL A 181 -42.55 -12.42 9.55
N PRO A 182 -43.76 -12.04 9.11
CA PRO A 182 -44.94 -12.04 9.96
C PRO A 182 -45.10 -13.38 10.69
N GLY A 183 -45.16 -13.34 12.03
CA GLY A 183 -45.25 -14.53 12.89
C GLY A 183 -43.90 -15.12 13.35
N PHE A 184 -42.76 -14.59 12.88
CA PHE A 184 -41.43 -15.04 13.30
C PHE A 184 -40.49 -13.86 13.54
N THR A 185 -40.11 -13.67 14.80
CA THR A 185 -39.33 -12.49 15.23
C THR A 185 -37.82 -12.67 15.15
N LEU A 186 -37.33 -13.89 14.90
CA LEU A 186 -35.90 -14.17 14.82
C LEU A 186 -35.35 -13.85 13.42
N PRO A 187 -34.05 -13.52 13.31
CA PRO A 187 -33.40 -13.27 12.03
C PRO A 187 -33.46 -14.46 11.07
N ARG A 188 -33.52 -14.18 9.76
CA ARG A 188 -33.46 -15.19 8.70
C ARG A 188 -32.06 -15.80 8.60
N ILE A 189 -31.99 -17.13 8.47
CA ILE A 189 -30.73 -17.89 8.41
C ILE A 189 -30.38 -18.32 6.97
N ASP A 190 -31.39 -18.69 6.18
CA ASP A 190 -31.20 -19.26 4.84
C ASP A 190 -31.20 -18.20 3.74
N TYR A 191 -30.11 -18.15 2.97
CA TYR A 191 -29.90 -17.23 1.85
C TYR A 191 -29.59 -18.00 0.56
N VAL A 192 -30.33 -17.71 -0.50
CA VAL A 192 -30.20 -18.39 -1.80
C VAL A 192 -29.58 -17.47 -2.84
N MET A 193 -28.58 -17.99 -3.56
CA MET A 193 -27.93 -17.27 -4.67
C MET A 193 -28.85 -17.16 -5.89
N ARG A 194 -28.67 -16.12 -6.71
CA ARG A 194 -29.36 -15.98 -8.01
C ARG A 194 -28.65 -16.80 -9.10
N ARG A 195 -29.44 -17.37 -10.02
CA ARG A 195 -28.92 -18.03 -11.23
C ARG A 195 -28.33 -17.01 -12.21
N ARG A 196 -27.18 -17.30 -12.82
CA ARG A 196 -26.60 -16.44 -13.89
C ARG A 196 -27.19 -16.84 -15.25
N GLY A 197 -27.42 -15.86 -16.14
CA GLY A 197 -28.15 -16.08 -17.42
C GLY A 197 -27.36 -16.78 -18.54
N ARG A 198 -26.04 -16.92 -18.42
CA ARG A 198 -25.16 -17.70 -19.31
C ARG A 198 -24.01 -18.26 -18.48
N GLU A 199 -24.19 -19.45 -17.94
CA GLU A 199 -23.11 -20.21 -17.30
C GLU A 199 -22.39 -20.99 -18.41
N GLY A 200 -21.11 -20.71 -18.63
CA GLY A 200 -20.34 -21.26 -19.77
C GLY A 200 -19.87 -22.69 -19.52
N VAL A 201 -19.71 -23.48 -20.60
CA VAL A 201 -19.33 -24.91 -20.56
C VAL A 201 -17.99 -25.19 -19.85
N ILE A 202 -17.09 -24.20 -19.75
CA ILE A 202 -15.74 -24.36 -19.17
C ILE A 202 -15.73 -24.19 -17.64
N GLU A 203 -16.60 -23.35 -17.07
CA GLU A 203 -16.76 -23.24 -15.60
C GLU A 203 -17.28 -24.55 -15.01
N MET A 204 -17.92 -25.38 -15.86
CA MET A 204 -18.58 -26.65 -15.56
C MET A 204 -17.64 -27.81 -15.28
N ALA A 205 -16.32 -27.69 -15.45
CA ALA A 205 -15.44 -28.87 -15.53
C ALA A 205 -14.40 -29.04 -14.40
N TYR A 206 -14.25 -28.10 -13.45
CA TYR A 206 -13.08 -28.09 -12.55
C TYR A 206 -13.40 -27.88 -11.05
N ALA A 207 -13.04 -28.85 -10.20
CA ALA A 207 -13.26 -28.83 -8.75
C ALA A 207 -12.41 -27.79 -7.97
N ALA A 208 -11.30 -27.32 -8.55
CA ALA A 208 -10.54 -26.20 -7.96
C ALA A 208 -11.23 -24.85 -8.23
N ALA A 209 -12.02 -24.73 -9.30
CA ALA A 209 -12.77 -23.52 -9.63
C ALA A 209 -14.08 -23.41 -8.81
N SER A 210 -14.67 -24.53 -8.38
CA SER A 210 -15.83 -24.51 -7.46
C SER A 210 -15.47 -23.94 -6.08
N HIS A 211 -14.23 -24.11 -5.63
CA HIS A 211 -13.73 -23.54 -4.37
C HIS A 211 -13.59 -22.00 -4.42
N SER A 212 -13.15 -21.42 -5.54
CA SER A 212 -12.99 -19.96 -5.70
C SER A 212 -14.28 -19.25 -6.07
N ALA A 213 -15.25 -19.96 -6.66
CA ALA A 213 -16.47 -19.35 -7.21
C ALA A 213 -17.34 -18.59 -6.17
N CYS A 214 -17.28 -18.94 -4.88
CA CYS A 214 -17.96 -18.16 -3.84
C CYS A 214 -17.36 -16.75 -3.68
N TRP A 215 -16.06 -16.60 -3.92
CA TRP A 215 -15.34 -15.32 -3.92
C TRP A 215 -15.51 -14.55 -5.24
N ASP A 216 -15.80 -15.26 -6.33
CA ASP A 216 -16.14 -14.66 -7.64
C ASP A 216 -17.62 -14.20 -7.72
N SER A 217 -18.42 -14.52 -6.72
CA SER A 217 -19.80 -14.04 -6.60
C SER A 217 -19.84 -12.68 -5.92
N ASP A 218 -20.00 -11.63 -6.74
CA ASP A 218 -20.24 -10.26 -6.28
C ASP A 218 -21.33 -10.18 -5.20
N ASP A 219 -22.39 -11.00 -5.32
CA ASP A 219 -23.51 -10.99 -4.38
C ASP A 219 -23.13 -11.54 -3.00
N VAL A 220 -22.38 -12.65 -2.97
CA VAL A 220 -21.95 -13.31 -1.73
C VAL A 220 -20.93 -12.44 -1.02
N VAL A 221 -19.96 -11.90 -1.77
CA VAL A 221 -18.96 -10.98 -1.21
C VAL A 221 -19.63 -9.72 -0.68
N MET A 222 -20.54 -9.11 -1.45
CA MET A 222 -21.25 -7.91 -1.00
C MET A 222 -22.12 -8.17 0.22
N PHE A 223 -22.86 -9.27 0.24
CA PHE A 223 -23.65 -9.67 1.40
C PHE A 223 -22.76 -9.84 2.65
N THR A 224 -21.68 -10.60 2.52
CA THR A 224 -20.72 -10.85 3.60
C THR A 224 -20.15 -9.54 4.13
N LEU A 225 -19.72 -8.63 3.24
CA LEU A 225 -19.22 -7.32 3.62
C LEU A 225 -20.29 -6.46 4.32
N MET A 226 -21.54 -6.51 3.87
CA MET A 226 -22.64 -5.77 4.51
C MET A 226 -22.93 -6.29 5.91
N GLN A 227 -22.89 -7.61 6.13
CA GLN A 227 -23.09 -8.20 7.46
C GLN A 227 -21.91 -7.91 8.39
N ILE A 228 -20.67 -7.99 7.90
CA ILE A 228 -19.48 -7.61 8.69
C ILE A 228 -19.51 -6.10 9.01
N CYS A 229 -19.98 -5.26 8.09
CA CYS A 229 -20.10 -3.82 8.27
C CYS A 229 -21.38 -3.37 9.01
N ARG A 230 -22.17 -4.29 9.59
CA ARG A 230 -23.41 -3.94 10.30
C ARG A 230 -23.25 -2.88 11.39
N PRO A 231 -22.15 -2.83 12.18
CA PRO A 231 -21.92 -1.73 13.12
C PRO A 231 -21.79 -0.35 12.46
N VAL A 232 -21.30 -0.29 11.20
CA VAL A 232 -21.24 0.95 10.41
C VAL A 232 -22.65 1.35 9.97
N VAL A 233 -23.42 0.38 9.46
CA VAL A 233 -24.84 0.52 9.13
C VAL A 233 -25.63 1.13 10.30
N ASP A 234 -25.48 0.58 11.50
CA ASP A 234 -26.21 1.07 12.68
C ASP A 234 -25.79 2.50 13.08
N LYS A 235 -24.51 2.85 12.93
CA LYS A 235 -24.03 4.23 13.11
C LYS A 235 -24.63 5.17 12.08
N LEU A 236 -24.61 4.81 10.80
CA LEU A 236 -25.19 5.63 9.72
C LEU A 236 -26.70 5.82 9.94
N ARG A 237 -27.42 4.77 10.36
CA ARG A 237 -28.84 4.84 10.71
C ARG A 237 -29.11 5.89 11.79
N ARG A 238 -28.27 5.96 12.84
CA ARG A 238 -28.41 6.99 13.89
C ARG A 238 -28.28 8.41 13.33
N TYR A 239 -27.32 8.65 12.42
CA TYR A 239 -27.19 9.96 11.76
C TYR A 239 -28.42 10.30 10.92
N MET A 240 -28.91 9.35 10.12
CA MET A 240 -30.10 9.54 9.27
C MET A 240 -31.35 9.79 10.12
N SER A 241 -31.58 9.00 11.18
CA SER A 241 -32.71 9.18 12.10
C SER A 241 -32.70 10.53 12.82
N ALA A 242 -31.49 11.05 13.12
CA ALA A 242 -31.30 12.35 13.73
C ALA A 242 -31.28 13.51 12.71
N GLN A 243 -31.56 13.24 11.43
CA GLN A 243 -31.47 14.20 10.32
C GLN A 243 -30.13 14.94 10.26
N ARG A 244 -29.04 14.28 10.69
CA ARG A 244 -27.69 14.83 10.64
C ARG A 244 -27.01 14.46 9.32
N PRO A 245 -26.18 15.36 8.75
CA PRO A 245 -25.40 15.03 7.57
C PRO A 245 -24.51 13.81 7.84
N LEU A 246 -24.45 12.89 6.88
CA LEU A 246 -23.62 11.69 7.00
C LEU A 246 -22.16 12.08 7.22
N PRO A 247 -21.42 11.34 8.06
CA PRO A 247 -20.00 11.60 8.27
C PRO A 247 -19.25 11.45 6.95
N SER A 248 -18.46 12.44 6.57
CA SER A 248 -17.57 12.31 5.40
C SER A 248 -16.43 11.36 5.72
N LEU A 249 -16.05 10.51 4.75
CA LEU A 249 -14.90 9.61 4.82
C LEU A 249 -13.57 10.35 4.62
N TYR A 250 -13.61 11.67 4.40
CA TYR A 250 -12.39 12.47 4.32
C TYR A 250 -11.63 12.38 5.65
N PRO A 251 -10.31 12.24 5.63
CA PRO A 251 -9.53 12.18 6.86
C PRO A 251 -9.79 13.43 7.70
N ARG A 252 -10.44 13.28 8.86
CA ARG A 252 -10.58 14.40 9.79
C ARG A 252 -9.19 14.74 10.34
N GLY A 253 -8.85 16.03 10.37
CA GLY A 253 -7.57 16.49 10.91
C GLY A 253 -6.38 16.26 10.00
N LEU A 254 -6.55 16.50 8.69
CA LEU A 254 -5.42 16.66 7.76
C LEU A 254 -4.53 17.79 8.27
N VAL A 255 -3.30 17.47 8.66
CA VAL A 255 -2.27 18.47 8.95
C VAL A 255 -1.51 18.70 7.64
N PRO A 256 -1.50 19.93 7.09
CA PRO A 256 -0.74 20.22 5.88
C PRO A 256 0.75 20.11 6.19
N ILE A 257 1.47 19.39 5.33
CA ILE A 257 2.92 19.40 5.34
C ILE A 257 3.40 20.61 4.55
N THR A 258 4.20 21.45 5.18
CA THR A 258 4.78 22.67 4.60
C THR A 258 6.30 22.66 4.75
N PRO A 259 7.05 23.51 4.05
CA PRO A 259 8.49 23.69 4.27
C PRO A 259 8.86 24.05 5.73
N HIS A 260 7.93 24.61 6.50
CA HIS A 260 8.12 24.91 7.92
C HIS A 260 8.03 23.66 8.82
N SER A 261 7.58 22.53 8.28
CA SER A 261 7.43 21.27 9.03
C SER A 261 8.79 20.74 9.46
N LYS A 262 8.89 20.31 10.72
CA LYS A 262 10.12 19.72 11.29
C LYS A 262 10.19 18.24 10.96
N ILE A 263 10.62 17.93 9.75
CA ILE A 263 10.83 16.55 9.28
C ILE A 263 12.13 16.01 9.89
N ARG A 264 12.10 14.76 10.36
CA ARG A 264 13.25 14.06 10.96
C ARG A 264 13.84 13.02 10.03
N ILE A 265 13.00 12.32 9.30
CA ILE A 265 13.38 11.21 8.41
C ILE A 265 12.69 11.41 7.07
N ALA A 266 13.43 11.19 5.98
CA ALA A 266 12.91 11.09 4.62
C ALA A 266 13.56 9.88 3.95
N THR A 267 12.77 8.93 3.44
CA THR A 267 13.26 7.66 2.87
C THR A 267 12.36 7.20 1.73
N THR A 268 12.91 6.48 0.76
CA THR A 268 12.11 5.73 -0.21
C THR A 268 11.71 4.39 0.39
N VAL A 269 10.41 4.11 0.42
CA VAL A 269 9.83 2.91 1.04
C VAL A 269 8.96 2.15 0.05
N LEU A 270 8.80 0.86 0.29
CA LEU A 270 7.74 0.07 -0.34
C LEU A 270 6.54 0.05 0.61
N ALA A 271 5.51 0.82 0.32
CA ALA A 271 4.31 0.93 1.16
C ALA A 271 3.18 0.05 0.64
N ARG A 272 2.45 -0.59 1.56
CA ARG A 272 1.26 -1.38 1.22
C ARG A 272 0.04 -0.48 1.11
N ASP A 273 -0.63 -0.53 -0.02
CA ASP A 273 -1.92 0.11 -0.24
C ASP A 273 -3.00 -0.60 0.57
N ARG A 274 -3.79 0.14 1.36
CA ARG A 274 -4.76 -0.44 2.30
C ARG A 274 -6.04 -0.91 1.64
N ALA A 275 -6.33 -0.46 0.41
CA ALA A 275 -7.55 -0.82 -0.31
C ALA A 275 -7.32 -2.06 -1.19
N THR A 276 -6.22 -2.06 -1.93
CA THR A 276 -5.86 -3.10 -2.91
C THR A 276 -4.94 -4.16 -2.32
N GLY A 277 -4.27 -3.89 -1.20
CA GLY A 277 -3.26 -4.75 -0.61
C GLY A 277 -1.92 -4.75 -1.36
N ALA A 278 -1.84 -4.05 -2.50
CA ALA A 278 -0.68 -4.00 -3.37
C ALA A 278 0.47 -3.19 -2.77
N TRP A 279 1.70 -3.59 -3.05
CA TRP A 279 2.90 -2.87 -2.64
C TRP A 279 3.33 -1.88 -3.72
N GLY A 280 3.65 -0.65 -3.33
CA GLY A 280 4.12 0.38 -4.25
C GLY A 280 5.23 1.23 -3.64
N THR A 281 6.18 1.64 -4.48
CA THR A 281 7.25 2.55 -4.08
C THR A 281 6.65 3.92 -3.79
N ARG A 282 6.98 4.47 -2.62
CA ARG A 282 6.54 5.79 -2.14
C ARG A 282 7.71 6.49 -1.47
N THR A 283 7.59 7.81 -1.33
CA THR A 283 8.53 8.57 -0.51
C THR A 283 7.89 8.89 0.82
N ALA A 284 8.47 8.36 1.89
CA ALA A 284 8.02 8.55 3.26
C ALA A 284 8.79 9.67 3.94
N VAL A 285 8.06 10.63 4.50
CA VAL A 285 8.64 11.68 5.36
C VAL A 285 7.96 11.64 6.72
N MET A 286 8.74 11.74 7.78
CA MET A 286 8.23 11.61 9.16
C MET A 286 8.56 12.86 9.97
N ASP A 287 7.54 13.42 10.62
CA ASP A 287 7.68 14.42 11.66
C ASP A 287 7.60 13.79 13.07
N HIS A 288 7.52 14.61 14.11
CA HIS A 288 7.41 14.15 15.51
C HIS A 288 6.12 13.40 15.89
N LYS A 289 5.11 13.30 15.01
CA LYS A 289 3.78 12.74 15.27
C LYS A 289 3.17 11.95 14.10
N ARG A 290 3.67 12.13 12.88
CA ARG A 290 3.03 11.66 11.65
C ARG A 290 4.06 11.20 10.62
N ILE A 291 3.64 10.23 9.81
CA ILE A 291 4.29 9.83 8.56
C ILE A 291 3.43 10.33 7.40
N TYR A 292 4.06 10.90 6.39
CA TYR A 292 3.43 11.34 5.16
C TYR A 292 4.03 10.57 3.98
N PHE A 293 3.18 10.16 3.04
CA PHE A 293 3.60 9.52 1.80
C PHE A 293 3.34 10.42 0.61
N ALA A 294 4.41 10.76 -0.09
CA ALA A 294 4.36 11.30 -1.44
C ALA A 294 4.38 10.15 -2.46
N SER A 295 3.79 10.41 -3.63
CA SER A 295 3.76 9.40 -4.69
C SER A 295 5.14 9.13 -5.24
N ASN A 296 5.92 10.19 -5.46
CA ASN A 296 7.27 10.11 -5.98
C ASN A 296 8.23 11.00 -5.18
N ALA A 297 9.52 10.67 -5.24
CA ALA A 297 10.56 11.51 -4.64
C ALA A 297 10.64 12.89 -5.33
N ASP A 298 10.28 12.97 -6.62
CA ASP A 298 10.18 14.20 -7.40
C ASP A 298 9.16 15.20 -6.81
N ASP A 299 8.11 14.73 -6.13
CA ASP A 299 7.06 15.59 -5.57
C ASP A 299 7.61 16.42 -4.40
N ILE A 300 8.56 15.86 -3.65
CA ILE A 300 9.17 16.51 -2.48
C ILE A 300 10.61 16.99 -2.75
N GLY A 301 11.28 16.50 -3.79
CA GLY A 301 12.67 16.86 -4.07
C GLY A 301 12.79 18.21 -4.78
N CYS A 302 13.61 19.11 -4.27
CA CYS A 302 13.91 20.38 -4.95
C CYS A 302 15.40 20.50 -5.26
N ARG A 303 15.72 21.00 -6.47
CA ARG A 303 17.11 21.28 -6.87
C ARG A 303 17.59 22.58 -6.25
N LYS A 304 18.61 22.50 -5.40
CA LYS A 304 19.26 23.67 -4.78
C LYS A 304 20.26 24.27 -5.77
N LYS A 305 20.16 25.57 -6.04
CA LYS A 305 21.05 26.30 -6.95
C LYS A 305 22.31 26.78 -6.25
N TRP A 306 22.16 27.35 -5.07
CA TRP A 306 23.23 27.81 -4.21
C TRP A 306 22.70 27.94 -2.77
N SER A 307 23.62 28.04 -1.82
CA SER A 307 23.34 28.22 -0.39
C SER A 307 24.35 29.20 0.18
N ILE A 308 23.88 30.15 1.00
CA ILE A 308 24.73 31.07 1.76
C ILE A 308 24.59 30.69 3.23
N PRO A 309 25.64 30.15 3.88
CA PRO A 309 25.65 29.92 5.31
C PRO A 309 25.41 31.23 6.07
N LEU A 310 24.55 31.20 7.09
CA LEU A 310 24.37 32.34 7.97
C LEU A 310 25.58 32.43 8.93
N SER A 311 26.11 33.63 9.08
CA SER A 311 27.14 33.96 10.06
C SER A 311 26.79 35.26 10.76
N ALA A 312 27.40 35.52 11.93
CA ALA A 312 27.24 36.79 12.64
C ALA A 312 27.71 38.02 11.82
N LYS A 313 28.49 37.79 10.76
CA LYS A 313 29.06 38.81 9.88
C LYS A 313 28.32 38.94 8.54
N LEU A 314 27.26 38.16 8.31
CA LEU A 314 26.47 38.25 7.09
C LEU A 314 25.79 39.63 7.01
N GLY A 315 26.15 40.41 5.99
CA GLY A 315 25.57 41.74 5.79
C GLY A 315 24.19 41.65 5.14
N VAL A 316 23.17 42.26 5.75
CA VAL A 316 21.82 42.34 5.19
C VAL A 316 21.35 43.80 5.23
N GLN A 317 21.10 44.37 4.05
CA GLN A 317 20.79 45.80 3.90
C GLN A 317 19.72 46.01 2.83
N LEU A 318 19.08 47.18 2.84
CA LEU A 318 18.18 47.59 1.77
C LEU A 318 18.94 47.73 0.45
N GLY A 319 18.29 47.34 -0.64
CA GLY A 319 18.82 47.51 -1.98
C GLY A 319 18.66 48.93 -2.52
N ASP A 320 18.95 49.09 -3.81
CA ASP A 320 18.92 50.39 -4.48
C ASP A 320 17.49 50.89 -4.75
N ASP A 321 16.48 50.02 -4.64
CA ASP A 321 15.06 50.36 -4.79
C ASP A 321 14.23 49.86 -3.61
N ALA A 322 12.98 50.34 -3.51
CA ALA A 322 12.08 50.00 -2.40
C ALA A 322 11.72 48.51 -2.32
N PHE A 323 11.98 47.70 -3.35
CA PHE A 323 11.60 46.30 -3.42
C PHE A 323 12.80 45.35 -3.22
N THR A 324 14.02 45.90 -3.12
CA THR A 324 15.25 45.10 -3.13
C THR A 324 15.91 44.99 -1.75
N LEU A 325 16.59 43.86 -1.57
CA LEU A 325 17.39 43.51 -0.41
C LEU A 325 18.77 43.03 -0.90
N LYS A 326 19.84 43.54 -0.30
CA LYS A 326 21.21 43.10 -0.54
C LYS A 326 21.67 42.18 0.58
N VAL A 327 22.14 40.99 0.22
CA VAL A 327 22.74 40.00 1.13
C VAL A 327 24.21 39.82 0.73
N THR A 328 25.11 40.23 1.61
CA THR A 328 26.56 40.20 1.39
C THR A 328 27.18 39.12 2.26
N PRO A 329 27.75 38.06 1.65
CA PRO A 329 28.52 37.03 2.37
C PRO A 329 29.71 37.64 3.14
N ASP A 330 30.15 36.98 4.20
CA ASP A 330 31.33 37.36 4.99
C ASP A 330 32.61 37.35 4.12
N GLU A 331 33.39 38.45 4.13
CA GLU A 331 34.68 38.54 3.43
C GLU A 331 35.84 38.21 4.40
N ALA A 332 36.49 37.05 4.17
CA ALA A 332 37.75 36.46 4.72
C ALA A 332 37.51 35.11 5.44
N THR A 333 38.13 33.96 5.10
CA THR A 333 39.53 33.66 4.66
C THR A 333 39.59 32.30 3.95
N PRO A 334 40.54 32.03 3.03
CA PRO A 334 40.76 30.70 2.43
C PRO A 334 41.48 29.73 3.39
N GLY A 335 41.03 28.47 3.43
CA GLY A 335 41.83 27.32 3.87
C GLY A 335 41.53 26.75 5.26
N LEU A 336 40.85 25.60 5.29
CA LEU A 336 41.20 24.44 6.12
C LEU A 336 40.59 23.20 5.46
N ALA A 337 41.36 22.64 4.54
CA ALA A 337 41.21 21.26 4.13
C ALA A 337 41.62 20.36 5.31
N GLY A 338 40.78 19.39 5.64
CA GLY A 338 41.10 18.36 6.61
C GLY A 338 39.96 17.35 6.74
N GLY A 339 40.04 16.24 6.01
CA GLY A 339 39.35 15.00 6.39
C GLY A 339 38.27 14.45 5.46
N SER A 340 38.73 13.77 4.40
CA SER A 340 38.07 12.59 3.78
C SER A 340 36.74 12.79 3.03
N GLY A 341 36.80 13.51 1.92
CA GLY A 341 35.88 13.33 0.79
C GLY A 341 36.60 12.57 -0.33
N ARG A 342 36.40 11.25 -0.41
CA ARG A 342 36.90 10.40 -1.50
C ARG A 342 36.19 10.82 -2.80
N SER A 343 36.91 11.55 -3.65
CA SER A 343 36.47 11.96 -4.99
C SER A 343 36.40 10.74 -5.90
N LEU A 344 35.21 10.47 -6.47
CA LEU A 344 35.03 9.54 -7.57
C LEU A 344 35.26 10.29 -8.89
N ARG A 345 36.38 9.97 -9.55
CA ARG A 345 36.61 10.29 -10.96
C ARG A 345 35.73 9.37 -11.82
N PHE A 346 35.05 9.92 -12.81
CA PHE A 346 34.77 9.21 -14.04
C PHE A 346 35.96 9.42 -14.97
N GLY A 347 36.63 8.34 -15.34
CA GLY A 347 37.57 8.30 -16.45
C GLY A 347 36.98 7.45 -17.57
N ILE A 348 37.12 7.92 -18.81
CA ILE A 348 37.28 7.05 -19.98
C ILE A 348 38.57 7.48 -20.67
N GLY A 349 39.55 6.57 -20.65
CA GLY A 349 40.52 6.26 -21.72
C GLY A 349 41.55 7.29 -22.19
N GLY A 350 42.83 6.96 -22.02
CA GLY A 350 43.83 7.19 -23.07
C GLY A 350 45.11 7.95 -22.70
N SER A 351 46.18 7.19 -22.40
CA SER A 351 47.62 7.45 -22.65
C SER A 351 48.31 8.74 -22.16
N ALA A 352 49.32 8.54 -21.31
CA ALA A 352 50.37 9.48 -20.89
C ALA A 352 51.49 9.60 -21.96
N PRO A 353 52.65 10.27 -21.73
CA PRO A 353 53.02 11.28 -20.71
C PRO A 353 53.68 12.55 -21.31
N HIS A 354 53.88 13.59 -20.48
CA HIS A 354 55.06 14.48 -20.37
C HIS A 354 54.67 15.89 -19.85
N THR A 355 55.41 16.33 -18.82
CA THR A 355 55.42 17.66 -18.14
C THR A 355 56.00 18.79 -19.01
N PRO A 356 56.11 20.05 -18.55
CA PRO A 356 55.09 20.95 -17.98
C PRO A 356 55.10 22.34 -18.67
N SER A 357 53.98 23.08 -18.70
CA SER A 357 54.02 24.55 -18.83
C SER A 357 52.76 25.23 -18.30
N SER A 358 53.01 26.34 -17.60
CA SER A 358 52.09 27.42 -17.24
C SER A 358 51.13 27.77 -18.40
N THR A 359 49.89 28.21 -18.20
CA THR A 359 49.52 29.50 -17.57
C THR A 359 47.98 29.59 -17.56
N THR A 360 47.41 30.24 -16.53
CA THR A 360 46.07 30.90 -16.49
C THR A 360 44.78 30.10 -16.73
N SER A 361 44.05 29.80 -15.64
CA SER A 361 42.72 30.39 -15.33
C SER A 361 42.05 29.68 -14.15
N ALA A 362 42.49 30.01 -12.94
CA ALA A 362 41.80 29.66 -11.69
C ALA A 362 41.60 30.93 -10.85
N ALA A 363 40.58 31.72 -11.22
CA ALA A 363 40.06 32.83 -10.42
C ALA A 363 38.64 33.21 -10.92
N ALA A 364 37.60 32.52 -10.42
CA ALA A 364 36.19 32.93 -10.62
C ALA A 364 35.21 32.28 -9.62
N ALA A 365 35.49 32.33 -8.32
CA ALA A 365 34.50 32.06 -7.27
C ALA A 365 34.44 33.25 -6.30
N ALA A 366 33.76 34.33 -6.72
CA ALA A 366 33.51 35.53 -5.91
C ALA A 366 32.37 35.24 -4.89
N THR A 367 32.42 35.62 -3.60
CA THR A 367 32.39 37.01 -3.07
C THR A 367 31.44 37.93 -3.84
N CYS A 368 30.21 37.49 -4.10
CA CYS A 368 29.23 38.33 -4.80
C CYS A 368 27.97 38.53 -3.96
N THR A 369 27.76 39.77 -3.50
CA THR A 369 26.52 40.27 -2.91
C THR A 369 25.33 39.85 -3.76
N GLN A 370 24.38 39.14 -3.15
CA GLN A 370 23.13 38.75 -3.81
C GLN A 370 22.10 39.87 -3.67
N ILE A 371 21.50 40.27 -4.78
CA ILE A 371 20.40 41.23 -4.78
C ILE A 371 19.11 40.46 -5.01
N LEU A 372 18.24 40.47 -4.00
CA LEU A 372 16.92 39.86 -4.00
C LEU A 372 15.87 40.95 -4.17
N ARG A 373 14.82 40.69 -4.94
CA ARG A 373 13.69 41.60 -5.16
C ARG A 373 12.39 40.91 -4.79
N ALA A 374 11.63 41.55 -3.91
CA ALA A 374 10.30 41.12 -3.52
C ALA A 374 9.23 41.74 -4.44
N SER A 375 8.03 41.16 -4.45
CA SER A 375 6.88 41.71 -5.17
C SER A 375 6.27 42.93 -4.48
N THR A 376 6.44 43.05 -3.16
CA THR A 376 5.92 44.16 -2.35
C THR A 376 6.95 44.64 -1.33
N THR A 377 6.77 45.86 -0.83
CA THR A 377 7.58 46.46 0.22
C THR A 377 7.46 45.71 1.54
N GLU A 378 6.27 45.19 1.83
CA GLU A 378 5.97 44.43 3.05
C GLU A 378 6.74 43.10 3.04
N LEU A 379 6.68 42.37 1.92
CA LEU A 379 7.41 41.10 1.77
C LEU A 379 8.93 41.32 1.90
N ARG A 380 9.47 42.42 1.33
CA ARG A 380 10.88 42.77 1.48
C ARG A 380 11.23 43.03 2.95
N ASN A 381 10.40 43.76 3.69
CA ASN A 381 10.61 44.03 5.11
C ASN A 381 10.55 42.75 5.95
N GLU A 382 9.58 41.87 5.69
CA GLU A 382 9.51 40.58 6.37
C GLU A 382 10.76 39.70 6.14
N TRP A 383 11.37 39.77 4.95
CA TRP A 383 12.62 39.07 4.66
C TRP A 383 13.83 39.69 5.36
N LEU A 384 13.90 41.02 5.40
CA LEU A 384 14.92 41.75 6.16
C LEU A 384 14.85 41.35 7.64
N GLU A 385 13.67 41.45 8.26
CA GLU A 385 13.45 41.09 9.66
C GLU A 385 13.80 39.62 9.94
N ALA A 386 13.35 38.69 9.10
CA ALA A 386 13.62 37.27 9.28
C ALA A 386 15.13 36.95 9.21
N LEU A 387 15.85 37.54 8.26
CA LEU A 387 17.30 37.37 8.12
C LEU A 387 18.05 38.00 9.31
N THR A 388 17.74 39.25 9.67
CA THR A 388 18.37 39.92 10.82
C THR A 388 18.11 39.16 12.11
N HIS A 389 16.90 38.66 12.33
CA HIS A 389 16.56 37.84 13.49
C HIS A 389 17.32 36.50 13.49
N ALA A 390 17.40 35.81 12.34
CA ALA A 390 18.15 34.56 12.24
C ALA A 390 19.65 34.74 12.53
N ILE A 391 20.24 35.84 12.05
CA ILE A 391 21.65 36.21 12.34
C ILE A 391 21.81 36.53 13.84
N HIS A 392 20.90 37.28 14.43
CA HIS A 392 20.96 37.61 15.86
C HIS A 392 20.94 36.36 16.74
N LEU A 393 20.13 35.36 16.40
CA LEU A 393 20.10 34.08 17.13
C LEU A 393 21.44 33.33 17.12
N LEU A 394 22.31 33.56 16.12
CA LEU A 394 23.66 32.99 16.07
C LEU A 394 24.65 33.69 17.01
N THR A 395 24.34 34.92 17.45
CA THR A 395 25.18 35.70 18.36
C THR A 395 24.89 35.44 19.85
N LEU A 396 23.79 34.74 20.15
CA LEU A 396 23.41 34.41 21.52
C LEU A 396 24.25 33.25 22.07
N PRO A 397 24.58 33.24 23.39
CA PRO A 397 25.25 32.12 24.04
C PRO A 397 24.45 30.82 23.86
N GLN A 398 25.09 29.78 23.29
CA GLN A 398 24.47 28.47 23.19
C GLN A 398 24.33 27.84 24.60
N PRO A 399 23.21 27.16 24.90
CA PRO A 399 23.07 26.41 26.14
C PRO A 399 24.17 25.33 26.25
N PRO A 400 24.55 24.90 27.47
CA PRO A 400 25.59 23.88 27.64
C PRO A 400 25.24 22.60 26.87
N PRO A 401 26.23 21.90 26.29
CA PRO A 401 25.98 20.71 25.51
C PRO A 401 25.26 19.66 26.35
N ILE A 402 24.07 19.26 25.88
CA ILE A 402 23.29 18.17 26.46
C ILE A 402 24.12 16.87 26.31
N PRO A 403 24.24 16.01 27.33
CA PRO A 403 25.05 14.80 27.27
C PRO A 403 24.72 13.94 26.04
N ALA A 404 25.78 13.39 25.43
CA ALA A 404 25.75 12.60 24.21
C ALA A 404 24.71 11.47 24.30
N GLY A 405 23.66 11.58 23.49
CA GLY A 405 22.49 10.69 23.49
C GLY A 405 21.25 11.37 22.92
N ARG A 406 21.22 12.72 22.91
CA ARG A 406 20.24 13.51 22.15
C ARG A 406 20.98 14.52 21.27
N THR A 407 21.52 14.05 20.14
CA THR A 407 22.02 14.98 19.11
C THR A 407 20.81 15.73 18.55
N SER A 408 20.67 17.01 18.92
CA SER A 408 19.78 17.94 18.23
C SER A 408 20.40 18.31 16.88
N SER A 409 20.59 17.31 16.02
CA SER A 409 20.93 17.51 14.63
C SER A 409 19.71 18.13 13.96
N SER A 410 19.81 19.39 13.55
CA SER A 410 18.76 20.07 12.77
C SER A 410 18.62 19.50 11.36
N SER A 411 19.48 18.57 10.94
CA SER A 411 19.45 17.95 9.61
C SER A 411 18.52 16.74 9.55
N ILE A 412 17.81 16.64 8.44
CA ILE A 412 16.90 15.54 8.12
C ILE A 412 17.75 14.30 7.80
N CYS A 413 17.39 13.16 8.37
CA CYS A 413 17.99 11.88 7.98
C CYS A 413 17.42 11.42 6.63
N THR A 414 18.25 11.39 5.59
CA THR A 414 17.89 11.00 4.21
C THR A 414 18.40 9.61 3.83
N VAL A 415 18.71 8.77 4.81
CA VAL A 415 19.19 7.40 4.57
C VAL A 415 18.12 6.60 3.82
N GLY A 416 18.53 5.92 2.75
CA GLY A 416 17.62 5.15 1.89
C GLY A 416 16.68 6.01 1.03
N LEU A 417 16.92 7.31 0.92
CA LEU A 417 16.15 8.21 0.05
C LEU A 417 16.74 8.23 -1.37
N ASP A 418 15.94 7.81 -2.34
CA ASP A 418 16.32 7.82 -3.75
C ASP A 418 15.78 9.09 -4.43
N LEU A 419 16.54 10.19 -4.36
CA LEU A 419 16.23 11.46 -5.03
C LEU A 419 16.90 11.57 -6.40
N PRO A 420 16.32 12.36 -7.34
CA PRO A 420 17.01 12.73 -8.57
C PRO A 420 18.35 13.42 -8.31
N SER A 421 19.31 13.24 -9.23
CA SER A 421 20.63 13.85 -9.11
C SER A 421 20.55 15.38 -8.94
N GLY A 422 21.05 15.88 -7.81
CA GLY A 422 21.06 17.30 -7.44
C GLY A 422 19.78 17.82 -6.77
N ALA A 423 18.79 16.97 -6.51
CA ALA A 423 17.65 17.31 -5.66
C ALA A 423 17.94 17.05 -4.19
N CYS A 424 17.30 17.79 -3.29
CA CYS A 424 17.39 17.64 -1.84
C CYS A 424 16.06 17.98 -1.16
N VAL A 425 15.94 17.65 0.12
CA VAL A 425 14.78 17.94 0.98
C VAL A 425 15.14 18.87 2.14
N ASP A 426 16.34 19.46 2.12
CA ASP A 426 16.88 20.28 3.21
C ASP A 426 16.07 21.56 3.50
N TYR A 427 15.12 21.90 2.64
CA TYR A 427 14.24 23.05 2.84
C TYR A 427 13.25 22.87 3.99
N PHE A 428 13.04 21.64 4.48
CA PHE A 428 12.17 21.43 5.64
C PHE A 428 12.78 22.05 6.91
N GLY A 429 11.92 22.49 7.82
CA GLY A 429 12.34 23.28 8.98
C GLY A 429 12.67 24.74 8.63
N ALA A 430 12.15 25.24 7.50
CA ALA A 430 12.30 26.63 7.10
C ALA A 430 11.76 27.59 8.16
N VAL A 431 12.48 28.69 8.37
CA VAL A 431 12.04 29.86 9.13
C VAL A 431 11.13 30.73 8.26
N LYS A 432 11.54 31.00 7.02
CA LYS A 432 10.78 31.78 6.03
C LYS A 432 10.96 31.20 4.64
N THR A 433 9.91 31.21 3.83
CA THR A 433 9.98 30.85 2.42
C THR A 433 9.13 31.80 1.58
N SER A 434 9.55 32.08 0.36
CA SER A 434 8.73 32.77 -0.65
C SER A 434 9.35 32.65 -2.04
N LEU A 435 8.59 33.01 -3.07
CA LEU A 435 9.15 33.32 -4.38
C LEU A 435 9.74 34.74 -4.32
N LEU A 436 11.00 34.90 -4.74
CA LEU A 436 11.65 36.20 -4.91
C LEU A 436 12.35 36.22 -6.28
N GLN A 437 12.64 37.42 -6.77
CA GLN A 437 13.47 37.59 -7.95
C GLN A 437 14.93 37.81 -7.54
N PHE A 438 15.88 37.28 -8.30
CA PHE A 438 17.30 37.60 -8.11
C PHE A 438 17.96 37.99 -9.43
N LYS A 439 18.96 38.87 -9.34
CA LYS A 439 19.67 39.41 -10.51
C LYS A 439 20.74 38.43 -10.99
N THR A 440 20.58 37.88 -12.19
CA THR A 440 21.58 37.00 -12.83
C THR A 440 22.65 37.83 -13.53
N LEU A 441 23.93 37.52 -13.27
CA LEU A 441 25.10 38.24 -13.84
C LEU A 441 25.39 37.90 -15.32
N LYS A 442 24.70 36.92 -15.92
CA LYS A 442 24.85 36.54 -17.33
C LYS A 442 23.47 36.29 -17.94
N ALA A 443 23.11 37.04 -18.99
CA ALA A 443 21.99 36.68 -19.88
C ALA A 443 22.35 35.39 -20.63
N LYS A 444 21.47 34.38 -20.66
CA LYS A 444 21.75 33.13 -21.40
C LYS A 444 21.37 33.21 -22.88
N SER A 445 20.61 34.23 -23.28
CA SER A 445 20.18 34.42 -24.67
C SER A 445 20.04 35.89 -25.04
N TRP A 446 20.15 36.22 -26.34
CA TRP A 446 20.02 37.58 -26.88
C TRP A 446 18.62 38.19 -26.74
N TYR A 447 17.60 37.37 -26.46
CA TYR A 447 16.24 37.82 -26.14
C TYR A 447 15.90 37.78 -24.64
N GLU A 448 16.75 37.18 -23.79
CA GLU A 448 16.62 37.32 -22.34
C GLU A 448 17.17 38.68 -21.95
N SER A 449 16.27 39.65 -21.77
CA SER A 449 16.63 40.95 -21.17
C SER A 449 17.47 40.73 -19.91
N GLN A 450 18.62 41.40 -19.78
CA GLN A 450 19.35 41.41 -18.52
C GLN A 450 18.40 41.83 -17.39
N GLY A 451 18.00 40.92 -16.51
CA GLY A 451 17.08 41.28 -15.44
C GLY A 451 16.38 40.09 -14.84
N TRP A 452 16.48 40.00 -13.51
CA TRP A 452 15.57 39.34 -12.57
C TRP A 452 14.94 37.99 -12.99
N THR A 453 15.41 36.91 -12.36
CA THR A 453 14.75 35.60 -12.47
C THR A 453 14.06 35.22 -11.17
N SER A 454 12.80 34.78 -11.25
CA SER A 454 12.03 34.32 -10.09
C SER A 454 12.48 32.93 -9.64
N ARG A 455 12.75 32.77 -8.35
CA ARG A 455 13.15 31.51 -7.70
C ARG A 455 12.52 31.37 -6.33
N TRP A 456 12.54 30.14 -5.82
CA TRP A 456 12.04 29.85 -4.49
C TRP A 456 13.17 29.97 -3.47
N PHE A 457 13.00 30.85 -2.50
CA PHE A 457 13.98 31.12 -1.46
C PHE A 457 13.53 30.52 -0.13
N VAL A 458 14.49 29.96 0.59
CA VAL A 458 14.28 29.30 1.86
C VAL A 458 15.32 29.80 2.85
N LEU A 459 14.85 30.44 3.92
CA LEU A 459 15.67 30.76 5.07
C LEU A 459 15.54 29.64 6.09
N THR A 460 16.65 28.97 6.41
CA THR A 460 16.75 28.03 7.53
C THR A 460 17.41 28.70 8.73
N LYS A 461 17.60 27.97 9.83
CA LYS A 461 18.36 28.48 10.99
C LYS A 461 19.85 28.65 10.71
N SER A 462 20.36 28.06 9.63
CA SER A 462 21.81 27.96 9.35
C SER A 462 22.19 28.49 7.96
N SER A 463 21.24 28.67 7.06
CA SER A 463 21.53 29.09 5.68
C SER A 463 20.37 29.84 5.03
N LEU A 464 20.71 30.66 4.04
CA LEU A 464 19.81 31.19 3.02
C LEU A 464 20.01 30.39 1.72
N ASP A 465 19.00 29.65 1.32
CA ASP A 465 19.06 28.72 0.19
C ASP A 465 18.17 29.20 -0.97
N CYS A 466 18.67 29.04 -2.20
CA CYS A 466 17.92 29.30 -3.42
C CYS A 466 17.62 27.98 -4.15
N TYR A 467 16.36 27.77 -4.50
CA TYR A 467 15.86 26.59 -5.18
C TYR A 467 15.22 26.92 -6.53
N ASP A 468 15.22 25.95 -7.43
CA ASP A 468 14.65 26.11 -8.76
C ASP A 468 13.13 26.32 -8.76
N THR A 469 12.42 25.55 -7.94
CA THR A 469 10.96 25.48 -7.85
C THR A 469 10.54 25.19 -6.41
N CYS A 470 9.28 25.48 -6.06
CA CYS A 470 8.68 25.06 -4.80
C CYS A 470 8.34 23.55 -4.82
N PRO A 471 8.39 22.86 -3.67
CA PRO A 471 8.00 21.46 -3.57
C PRO A 471 6.49 21.28 -3.71
N ASN A 472 6.05 20.16 -4.28
CA ASN A 472 4.65 19.80 -4.37
C ASN A 472 4.24 18.99 -3.12
N LEU A 473 3.81 19.70 -2.08
CA LEU A 473 3.43 19.11 -0.79
C LEU A 473 1.92 18.90 -0.62
N VAL A 474 1.16 18.87 -1.72
CA VAL A 474 -0.30 18.77 -1.70
C VAL A 474 -0.74 17.31 -1.85
N GLY A 475 -1.77 16.92 -1.09
CA GLY A 475 -2.43 15.62 -1.28
C GLY A 475 -1.65 14.41 -0.76
N LEU A 476 -0.63 14.60 0.08
CA LEU A 476 0.09 13.49 0.70
C LEU A 476 -0.83 12.70 1.63
N ALA A 477 -0.78 11.37 1.51
CA ALA A 477 -1.42 10.49 2.49
C ALA A 477 -0.70 10.68 3.84
N GLN A 478 -1.46 10.76 4.94
CA GLN A 478 -0.88 11.01 6.26
C GLN A 478 -1.38 10.01 7.30
N PHE A 479 -0.46 9.56 8.13
CA PHE A 479 -0.67 8.51 9.12
C PHE A 479 -0.20 9.00 10.48
N PRO A 480 -1.12 9.22 11.45
CA PRO A 480 -0.72 9.51 12.81
C PRO A 480 -0.01 8.29 13.43
N VAL A 481 1.13 8.54 14.06
CA VAL A 481 1.94 7.51 14.76
C VAL A 481 1.98 7.71 16.27
N HIS A 482 1.22 8.68 16.79
CA HIS A 482 1.05 8.83 18.23
C HIS A 482 0.09 7.75 18.75
N LYS A 483 0.37 7.19 19.94
CA LYS A 483 -0.44 6.13 20.55
C LYS A 483 -0.58 4.88 19.67
N SER A 484 0.46 4.56 18.91
CA SER A 484 0.53 3.34 18.09
C SER A 484 1.56 2.35 18.63
N THR A 485 1.35 1.08 18.34
CA THR A 485 2.34 0.02 18.51
C THR A 485 2.97 -0.25 17.15
N VAL A 486 4.29 -0.22 17.08
CA VAL A 486 5.04 -0.55 15.87
C VAL A 486 5.57 -1.96 16.02
N LEU A 487 5.14 -2.87 15.15
CA LEU A 487 5.71 -4.21 15.03
C LEU A 487 6.82 -4.13 13.98
N ALA A 488 8.05 -4.30 14.44
CA ALA A 488 9.25 -4.14 13.64
C ALA A 488 9.85 -5.52 13.38
N TYR A 489 9.98 -5.90 12.11
CA TYR A 489 10.49 -7.20 11.66
C TYR A 489 11.84 -7.00 10.96
N PRO A 490 12.98 -7.19 11.67
CA PRO A 490 14.30 -6.79 11.17
C PRO A 490 14.75 -7.54 9.91
N LYS A 491 14.53 -8.86 9.86
CA LYS A 491 14.93 -9.71 8.74
C LYS A 491 14.28 -9.29 7.41
N ARG A 492 13.04 -8.80 7.47
CA ARG A 492 12.26 -8.33 6.30
C ARG A 492 12.35 -6.81 6.06
N CYS A 493 13.06 -6.08 6.94
CA CYS A 493 13.05 -4.62 6.97
C CYS A 493 11.62 -4.05 6.94
N LEU A 494 10.67 -4.71 7.62
CA LEU A 494 9.25 -4.39 7.59
C LEU A 494 8.83 -3.69 8.89
N LEU A 495 8.14 -2.58 8.76
CA LEU A 495 7.53 -1.85 9.86
C LEU A 495 6.02 -1.83 9.67
N ARG A 496 5.32 -2.32 10.67
CA ARG A 496 3.87 -2.30 10.77
C ARG A 496 3.46 -1.39 11.91
N ILE A 497 2.60 -0.42 11.62
CA ILE A 497 2.05 0.50 12.62
C ILE A 497 0.61 0.10 12.90
N VAL A 498 0.37 -0.33 14.13
CA VAL A 498 -0.93 -0.78 14.62
C VAL A 498 -1.48 0.25 15.60
N THR A 499 -2.76 0.57 15.44
CA THR A 499 -3.52 1.35 16.42
C THR A 499 -4.68 0.51 16.94
N LYS A 500 -5.42 1.03 17.93
CA LYS A 500 -6.62 0.35 18.46
C LYS A 500 -7.67 0.03 17.38
N THR A 501 -7.65 0.78 16.26
CA THR A 501 -8.54 0.56 15.12
C THR A 501 -7.99 -0.44 14.08
N GLY A 502 -6.86 -1.09 14.38
CA GLY A 502 -6.19 -2.05 13.51
C GLY A 502 -4.91 -1.52 12.86
N THR A 503 -4.36 -2.31 11.93
CA THR A 503 -3.15 -1.97 11.16
C THR A 503 -3.35 -0.68 10.38
N THR A 504 -2.68 0.38 10.79
CA THR A 504 -2.78 1.73 10.22
C THR A 504 -1.90 1.89 9.00
N LEU A 505 -0.72 1.28 9.01
CA LEU A 505 0.26 1.41 7.93
C LEU A 505 1.23 0.22 7.95
N ASP A 506 1.52 -0.33 6.77
CA ASP A 506 2.60 -1.29 6.56
C ASP A 506 3.57 -0.72 5.51
N PHE A 507 4.86 -0.69 5.81
CA PHE A 507 5.90 -0.32 4.84
C PHE A 507 7.21 -1.05 5.08
N LYS A 508 7.93 -1.31 3.98
CA LYS A 508 9.28 -1.88 4.00
C LYS A 508 10.30 -0.83 3.63
N VAL A 509 11.45 -0.90 4.28
CA VAL A 509 12.60 -0.04 3.98
C VAL A 509 13.69 -0.84 3.25
N LYS A 510 14.61 -0.12 2.62
CA LYS A 510 15.59 -0.68 1.67
C LYS A 510 16.56 -1.69 2.30
N ASP A 511 17.04 -1.41 3.50
CA ASP A 511 18.10 -2.16 4.15
C ASP A 511 18.03 -2.03 5.69
N SER A 512 18.81 -2.85 6.40
CA SER A 512 18.87 -2.86 7.87
C SER A 512 19.29 -1.51 8.45
N ARG A 513 20.18 -0.77 7.78
CA ARG A 513 20.60 0.56 8.24
C ARG A 513 19.43 1.53 8.25
N THR A 514 18.63 1.51 7.19
CA THR A 514 17.43 2.33 7.07
C THR A 514 16.38 1.87 8.08
N PHE A 515 16.27 0.57 8.33
CA PHE A 515 15.39 0.01 9.35
C PHE A 515 15.72 0.53 10.75
N ASP A 516 16.99 0.52 11.15
CA ASP A 516 17.44 1.02 12.45
C ASP A 516 17.17 2.52 12.62
N VAL A 517 17.32 3.31 11.55
CA VAL A 517 16.98 4.74 11.53
C VAL A 517 15.49 4.94 11.80
N TRP A 518 14.63 4.14 11.17
CA TRP A 518 13.18 4.26 11.34
C TRP A 518 12.69 3.75 12.69
N THR A 519 13.23 2.63 13.21
CA THR A 519 12.87 2.13 14.55
C THR A 519 13.23 3.14 15.63
N HIS A 520 14.46 3.64 15.64
CA HIS A 520 14.90 4.68 16.59
C HIS A 520 14.09 5.99 16.43
N GLY A 521 13.79 6.36 15.18
CA GLY A 521 12.95 7.52 14.88
C GLY A 521 11.53 7.40 15.44
N LEU A 522 10.95 6.21 15.36
CA LEU A 522 9.61 5.89 15.87
C LEU A 522 9.59 5.74 17.39
N GLU A 523 10.65 5.22 18.01
CA GLU A 523 10.80 5.20 19.48
C GLU A 523 10.84 6.61 20.08
N ALA A 524 11.36 7.58 19.33
CA ALA A 524 11.40 8.98 19.73
C ALA A 524 10.05 9.71 19.60
N VAL A 525 8.99 9.05 19.14
CA VAL A 525 7.62 9.61 19.03
C VAL A 525 6.87 9.40 20.34
N ASP A 526 6.16 10.43 20.80
CA ASP A 526 5.38 10.36 22.04
C ASP A 526 4.32 9.23 21.98
N ARG A 527 4.35 8.37 23.00
CA ARG A 527 3.44 7.21 23.16
C ARG A 527 3.44 6.27 21.94
N CYS A 528 4.57 6.17 21.25
CA CYS A 528 4.81 5.14 20.24
C CYS A 528 5.61 4.00 20.88
N HIS A 529 5.14 2.76 20.74
CA HIS A 529 5.80 1.59 21.34
C HIS A 529 6.32 0.69 20.23
N VAL A 530 7.63 0.66 20.03
CA VAL A 530 8.27 -0.22 19.05
C VAL A 530 8.56 -1.57 19.70
N ARG A 531 8.09 -2.65 19.08
CA ARG A 531 8.32 -4.04 19.48
C ARG A 531 9.04 -4.75 18.36
N LEU A 532 10.22 -5.29 18.66
CA LEU A 532 10.91 -6.18 17.75
C LEU A 532 10.19 -7.53 17.76
N HIS A 533 9.75 -7.98 16.59
CA HIS A 533 9.14 -9.28 16.40
C HIS A 533 10.08 -10.19 15.62
N GLU A 534 10.13 -11.46 16.05
CA GLU A 534 10.74 -12.51 15.25
C GLU A 534 9.83 -12.84 14.06
N ASP A 535 10.44 -13.16 12.91
CA ASP A 535 9.70 -13.63 11.73
C ASP A 535 9.11 -15.01 12.03
N VAL A 536 7.94 -15.05 12.67
CA VAL A 536 7.16 -16.29 12.84
C VAL A 536 6.35 -16.47 11.55
N VAL A 537 7.04 -16.97 10.51
CA VAL A 537 6.49 -17.16 9.15
C VAL A 537 5.30 -18.12 9.15
N ASP A 538 5.23 -19.07 10.08
CA ASP A 538 4.32 -20.20 9.97
C ASP A 538 2.93 -19.98 10.60
N HIS A 539 2.73 -18.93 11.40
CA HIS A 539 1.49 -18.76 12.19
C HIS A 539 0.83 -17.38 12.15
N SER A 540 1.51 -16.34 11.66
CA SER A 540 0.85 -15.05 11.42
C SER A 540 -0.01 -15.13 10.16
N ALA A 541 -1.20 -14.52 10.17
CA ALA A 541 -2.12 -14.45 9.02
C ALA A 541 -1.47 -13.85 7.74
N LEU A 542 -0.27 -13.32 7.89
CA LEU A 542 0.59 -12.75 6.88
C LEU A 542 1.45 -13.74 6.10
N GLY A 543 1.75 -14.93 6.63
CA GLY A 543 2.66 -15.89 5.98
C GLY A 543 2.22 -16.28 4.57
N VAL A 544 0.90 -16.37 4.34
CA VAL A 544 0.32 -16.75 3.04
C VAL A 544 0.26 -15.58 2.04
N SER A 545 0.24 -14.32 2.51
CA SER A 545 0.03 -13.12 1.66
C SER A 545 1.29 -12.27 1.45
N LEU A 546 2.31 -12.35 2.31
CA LEU A 546 3.46 -11.44 2.24
C LEU A 546 4.59 -11.91 1.34
N ASP A 547 4.81 -13.22 1.20
CA ASP A 547 5.94 -13.74 0.41
C ASP A 547 5.58 -13.98 -1.07
N SER A 548 4.28 -14.11 -1.38
CA SER A 548 3.78 -14.22 -2.76
C SER A 548 3.62 -12.87 -3.49
N GLN A 549 3.73 -11.75 -2.75
CA GLN A 549 3.54 -10.38 -3.29
C GLN A 549 4.74 -9.45 -3.08
N LEU A 550 5.84 -9.96 -2.53
CA LEU A 550 7.10 -9.25 -2.56
C LEU A 550 7.58 -9.18 -4.01
N PRO A 551 7.79 -7.99 -4.61
CA PRO A 551 8.74 -7.90 -5.68
C PRO A 551 10.07 -8.27 -5.04
N SER A 552 10.60 -9.48 -5.33
CA SER A 552 12.04 -9.70 -5.31
C SER A 552 12.66 -8.44 -5.89
N VAL A 553 13.58 -7.77 -5.19
CA VAL A 553 14.20 -6.51 -5.64
C VAL A 553 14.52 -6.63 -7.13
N HIS A 554 13.64 -6.11 -7.98
CA HIS A 554 13.70 -6.38 -9.40
C HIS A 554 14.79 -5.45 -9.93
N ARG A 555 15.74 -5.98 -10.69
CA ARG A 555 16.74 -5.21 -11.42
C ARG A 555 16.06 -4.18 -12.33
N LEU A 556 14.80 -4.41 -12.73
CA LEU A 556 14.06 -3.62 -13.71
C LEU A 556 12.80 -2.96 -13.12
N SER A 557 12.53 -1.71 -13.50
CA SER A 557 11.29 -0.98 -13.13
C SER A 557 10.75 -0.17 -14.30
N VAL A 558 9.41 -0.01 -14.38
CA VAL A 558 8.72 0.79 -15.40
C VAL A 558 7.94 1.92 -14.73
N ASP A 559 8.57 3.10 -14.66
CA ASP A 559 8.08 4.20 -13.80
C ASP A 559 7.35 5.31 -14.56
N LYS A 560 7.71 5.54 -15.82
CA LYS A 560 7.22 6.66 -16.63
C LYS A 560 6.86 6.19 -18.04
N TYR A 561 5.93 6.92 -18.66
CA TYR A 561 5.63 6.79 -20.08
C TYR A 561 5.79 8.15 -20.76
N PHE A 562 6.12 8.12 -22.04
CA PHE A 562 6.23 9.28 -22.91
C PHE A 562 5.41 9.02 -24.16
N VAL A 563 4.66 10.03 -24.62
CA VAL A 563 4.07 9.99 -25.96
C VAL A 563 5.08 10.67 -26.89
N LEU A 564 5.64 9.88 -27.79
CA LEU A 564 6.66 10.30 -28.76
C LEU A 564 6.08 10.20 -30.17
N ASN A 565 6.70 10.86 -31.14
CA ASN A 565 6.31 10.76 -32.55
C ASN A 565 7.43 10.09 -33.35
N ASP A 566 7.06 9.26 -34.32
CA ASP A 566 7.93 8.81 -35.40
C ASP A 566 7.26 9.08 -36.76
N ASP A 567 7.88 8.59 -37.84
CA ASP A 567 7.38 8.73 -39.21
C ASP A 567 6.00 8.09 -39.44
N LYS A 568 5.52 7.26 -38.50
CA LYS A 568 4.21 6.58 -38.54
C LYS A 568 3.18 7.21 -37.59
N GLY A 569 3.57 8.27 -36.86
CA GLY A 569 2.70 9.04 -35.98
C GLY A 569 3.02 8.90 -34.49
N PRO A 570 2.11 9.34 -33.61
CA PRO A 570 2.33 9.28 -32.17
C PRO A 570 2.31 7.84 -31.65
N TYR A 571 3.20 7.53 -30.71
CA TYR A 571 3.28 6.23 -30.02
C TYR A 571 3.66 6.41 -28.54
N ALA A 572 3.22 5.48 -27.70
CA ALA A 572 3.60 5.46 -26.29
C ALA A 572 4.89 4.64 -26.08
N ALA A 573 5.89 5.27 -25.48
CA ALA A 573 7.12 4.64 -25.03
C ALA A 573 7.13 4.55 -23.50
N PHE A 574 7.58 3.42 -22.97
CA PHE A 574 7.68 3.16 -21.54
C PHE A 574 9.14 3.17 -21.11
N GLN A 575 9.44 3.91 -20.04
CA GLN A 575 10.77 4.04 -19.48
C GLN A 575 11.07 2.91 -18.52
N ILE A 576 12.03 2.08 -18.89
CA ILE A 576 12.55 0.98 -18.10
C ILE A 576 13.82 1.45 -17.41
N ARG A 577 13.88 1.42 -16.08
CA ARG A 577 15.09 1.76 -15.31
C ARG A 577 15.75 0.50 -14.77
N ILE A 578 17.07 0.39 -14.98
CA ILE A 578 17.91 -0.68 -14.46
C ILE A 578 18.56 -0.20 -13.15
N ILE A 579 18.19 -0.81 -12.02
CA ILE A 579 18.44 -0.27 -10.67
C ILE A 579 19.90 -0.48 -10.21
N HIS A 580 20.61 -1.51 -10.70
CA HIS A 580 21.97 -1.84 -10.24
C HIS A 580 23.13 -1.28 -11.10
N THR A 581 22.87 -0.77 -12.31
CA THR A 581 23.92 -0.29 -13.24
C THR A 581 24.01 1.24 -13.30
N GLY A 582 23.82 1.92 -12.17
CA GLY A 582 23.94 3.39 -12.12
C GLY A 582 22.74 4.15 -12.71
N GLY A 583 21.56 3.53 -12.75
CA GLY A 583 20.32 4.19 -13.16
C GLY A 583 20.14 4.33 -14.68
N GLN A 584 20.72 3.40 -15.45
CA GLN A 584 20.53 3.37 -16.90
C GLN A 584 19.03 3.23 -17.23
N THR A 585 18.53 4.09 -18.12
CA THR A 585 17.12 4.08 -18.53
C THR A 585 16.97 3.79 -20.01
N ILE A 586 16.03 2.93 -20.35
CA ILE A 586 15.76 2.47 -21.72
C ILE A 586 14.31 2.79 -22.05
N LEU A 587 14.03 3.26 -23.26
CA LEU A 587 12.67 3.47 -23.74
C LEU A 587 12.27 2.31 -24.66
N ARG A 588 11.09 1.73 -24.40
CA ARG A 588 10.52 0.66 -25.23
C ARG A 588 9.06 0.92 -25.56
N ARG A 589 8.69 0.62 -26.80
CA ARG A 589 7.28 0.57 -27.22
C ARG A 589 6.61 -0.67 -26.65
N PHE A 590 5.29 -0.63 -26.53
CA PHE A 590 4.52 -1.80 -26.09
C PHE A 590 4.75 -3.05 -26.98
N SER A 591 5.01 -2.86 -28.28
CA SER A 591 5.33 -3.95 -29.21
C SER A 591 6.57 -4.74 -28.80
N ALA A 592 7.60 -4.10 -28.23
CA ALA A 592 8.79 -4.78 -27.75
C ALA A 592 8.49 -5.71 -26.56
N PHE A 593 7.55 -5.33 -25.67
CA PHE A 593 7.10 -6.20 -24.59
C PHE A 593 6.30 -7.41 -25.11
N ARG A 594 5.49 -7.21 -26.16
CA ARG A 594 4.79 -8.32 -26.83
C ARG A 594 5.77 -9.31 -27.44
N GLU A 595 6.84 -8.81 -28.06
CA GLU A 595 7.85 -9.65 -28.69
C GLU A 595 8.61 -10.49 -27.66
N VAL A 596 9.05 -9.89 -26.56
CA VAL A 596 9.66 -10.64 -25.44
C VAL A 596 8.72 -11.73 -24.95
N ASN A 597 7.44 -11.42 -24.74
CA ASN A 597 6.45 -12.41 -24.30
C ASN A 597 6.27 -13.56 -25.29
N ARG A 598 6.29 -13.24 -26.59
CA ARG A 598 6.17 -14.24 -27.66
C ARG A 598 7.37 -15.17 -27.67
N GLN A 599 8.59 -14.64 -27.54
CA GLN A 599 9.82 -15.43 -27.49
C GLN A 599 9.89 -16.28 -26.23
N LEU A 600 9.50 -15.75 -25.07
CA LEU A 600 9.45 -16.51 -23.81
C LEU A 600 8.39 -17.62 -23.83
N ARG A 601 7.27 -17.44 -24.53
CA ARG A 601 6.26 -18.50 -24.75
C ARG A 601 6.78 -19.69 -25.54
N LEU A 602 7.87 -19.54 -26.28
CA LEU A 602 8.54 -20.68 -26.94
C LEU A 602 9.35 -21.51 -25.95
N ILE A 603 9.67 -20.96 -24.77
CA ILE A 603 10.48 -21.60 -23.73
C ILE A 603 9.61 -22.07 -22.56
N PHE A 604 8.55 -21.34 -22.21
CA PHE A 604 7.71 -21.61 -21.05
C PHE A 604 6.26 -21.93 -21.45
N PRO A 605 5.59 -22.88 -20.76
CA PRO A 605 4.17 -23.16 -20.95
C PRO A 605 3.30 -21.92 -20.72
N HIS A 606 2.15 -21.85 -21.40
CA HIS A 606 1.25 -20.69 -21.33
C HIS A 606 0.81 -20.33 -19.90
N GLU A 607 0.64 -21.32 -19.02
CA GLU A 607 0.22 -21.16 -17.63
C GLU A 607 1.31 -20.53 -16.73
N GLN A 608 2.59 -20.67 -17.10
CA GLN A 608 3.72 -20.08 -16.36
C GLN A 608 4.03 -18.64 -16.81
N MET A 609 3.48 -18.22 -17.96
CA MET A 609 3.76 -16.91 -18.52
C MET A 609 2.94 -15.81 -17.84
N PRO A 610 3.56 -14.72 -17.37
CA PRO A 610 2.84 -13.61 -16.79
C PRO A 610 1.92 -12.94 -17.82
N PRO A 611 0.71 -12.50 -17.42
CA PRO A 611 -0.22 -11.87 -18.34
C PRO A 611 0.30 -10.49 -18.78
N LEU A 612 0.26 -10.22 -20.09
CA LEU A 612 0.50 -8.87 -20.61
C LEU A 612 -0.77 -8.02 -20.53
N PRO A 613 -0.65 -6.70 -20.29
CA PRO A 613 -1.80 -5.81 -20.32
C PRO A 613 -2.38 -5.71 -21.73
N SER A 614 -3.71 -5.67 -21.83
CA SER A 614 -4.42 -5.61 -23.11
C SER A 614 -4.25 -4.27 -23.82
N THR A 615 -4.41 -4.29 -25.14
CA THR A 615 -4.47 -3.10 -26.00
C THR A 615 -5.92 -2.68 -26.21
N ARG A 616 -6.18 -1.36 -26.19
CA ARG A 616 -7.47 -0.80 -26.60
C ARG A 616 -7.35 -0.06 -27.92
N LEU A 617 -8.43 -0.06 -28.71
CA LEU A 617 -8.50 0.60 -30.01
C LEU A 617 -8.72 2.12 -29.91
N TRP A 618 -9.45 2.57 -28.88
CA TRP A 618 -9.81 3.98 -28.68
C TRP A 618 -9.15 4.57 -27.44
N GLY A 619 -8.79 5.85 -27.48
CA GLY A 619 -8.17 6.55 -26.35
C GLY A 619 -6.77 6.03 -26.01
N LYS A 620 -6.00 5.49 -26.96
CA LYS A 620 -4.71 4.82 -26.69
C LYS A 620 -3.69 5.68 -25.92
N PHE A 621 -3.85 7.01 -25.94
CA PHE A 621 -3.01 8.00 -25.28
C PHE A 621 -3.62 8.66 -24.04
N ASP A 622 -4.80 8.21 -23.56
CA ASP A 622 -5.37 8.81 -22.36
C ASP A 622 -4.46 8.55 -21.12
N PRO A 623 -4.12 9.59 -20.34
CA PRO A 623 -3.17 9.51 -19.24
C PRO A 623 -3.50 8.45 -18.19
N ALA A 624 -4.78 8.26 -17.85
CA ALA A 624 -5.17 7.30 -16.81
C ALA A 624 -4.88 5.86 -17.25
N TYR A 625 -5.13 5.55 -18.53
CA TYR A 625 -4.81 4.25 -19.10
C TYR A 625 -3.31 4.03 -19.25
N LEU A 626 -2.55 5.02 -19.71
CA LEU A 626 -1.10 4.87 -19.85
C LEU A 626 -0.41 4.71 -18.49
N ALA A 627 -0.89 5.40 -17.45
CA ALA A 627 -0.42 5.21 -16.09
C ALA A 627 -0.71 3.78 -15.58
N ALA A 628 -1.95 3.31 -15.70
CA ALA A 628 -2.31 1.94 -15.32
C ALA A 628 -1.53 0.88 -16.13
N LYS A 629 -1.32 1.14 -17.43
CA LYS A 629 -0.53 0.27 -18.31
C LYS A 629 0.95 0.24 -17.91
N SER A 630 1.52 1.36 -17.49
CA SER A 630 2.88 1.43 -16.93
C SER A 630 2.99 0.55 -15.68
N THR A 631 2.01 0.65 -14.76
CA THR A 631 1.97 -0.19 -13.55
C THR A 631 1.89 -1.67 -13.90
N HIS A 632 1.04 -2.06 -14.85
CA HIS A 632 0.92 -3.46 -15.27
C HIS A 632 2.20 -3.97 -15.96
N LEU A 633 2.84 -3.14 -16.79
CA LEU A 633 4.11 -3.47 -17.43
C LEU A 633 5.24 -3.63 -16.39
N ASN A 634 5.24 -2.81 -15.33
CA ASN A 634 6.16 -2.95 -14.21
C ASN A 634 6.01 -4.33 -13.53
N THR A 635 4.76 -4.72 -13.22
CA THR A 635 4.47 -6.05 -12.64
C THR A 635 4.84 -7.19 -13.59
N TYR A 636 4.54 -7.07 -14.88
CA TYR A 636 4.91 -8.06 -15.90
C TYR A 636 6.43 -8.24 -15.97
N LEU A 637 7.18 -7.14 -16.04
CA LEU A 637 8.64 -7.18 -16.20
C LEU A 637 9.33 -7.77 -14.96
N GLY A 638 8.82 -7.48 -13.76
CA GLY A 638 9.32 -8.11 -12.53
C GLY A 638 9.16 -9.64 -12.53
N LYS A 639 7.99 -10.14 -12.98
CA LYS A 639 7.77 -11.60 -13.11
C LYS A 639 8.67 -12.24 -14.17
N VAL A 640 8.81 -11.58 -15.33
CA VAL A 640 9.72 -12.05 -16.40
C VAL A 640 11.17 -12.13 -15.90
N GLU A 641 11.62 -11.13 -15.15
CA GLU A 641 12.98 -11.12 -14.59
C GLU A 641 13.23 -12.31 -13.67
N ALA A 642 12.28 -12.61 -12.78
CA ALA A 642 12.37 -13.77 -11.90
C ALA A 642 12.45 -15.09 -12.70
N MET A 643 11.66 -15.23 -13.77
CA MET A 643 11.70 -16.40 -14.66
C MET A 643 13.03 -16.53 -15.40
N CYS A 644 13.57 -15.40 -15.89
CA CYS A 644 14.81 -15.37 -16.66
C CYS A 644 16.05 -15.63 -15.79
N THR A 645 16.02 -15.34 -14.49
CA THR A 645 17.18 -15.51 -13.59
C THR A 645 17.68 -16.95 -13.53
N ASN A 646 16.75 -17.92 -13.62
CA ASN A 646 17.07 -19.36 -13.51
C ASN A 646 17.18 -20.08 -14.85
N ASN A 647 17.05 -19.37 -15.99
CA ASN A 647 17.08 -19.98 -17.33
C ASN A 647 17.96 -19.15 -18.30
N PRO A 648 19.12 -19.68 -18.75
CA PRO A 648 20.08 -18.93 -19.56
C PRO A 648 19.57 -18.52 -20.94
N ALA A 649 18.71 -19.33 -21.58
CA ALA A 649 18.09 -19.00 -22.87
C ALA A 649 17.09 -17.84 -22.71
N ALA A 650 16.26 -17.89 -21.67
CA ALA A 650 15.34 -16.81 -21.33
C ALA A 650 16.07 -15.52 -20.89
N ASN A 651 17.19 -15.64 -20.18
CA ASN A 651 18.02 -14.50 -19.79
C ASN A 651 18.59 -13.78 -21.02
N THR A 652 18.96 -14.53 -22.07
CA THR A 652 19.50 -13.96 -23.32
C THR A 652 18.46 -13.09 -24.02
N ILE A 653 17.20 -13.54 -24.09
CA ILE A 653 16.06 -12.76 -24.61
C ILE A 653 15.87 -11.48 -23.80
N LEU A 654 15.94 -11.57 -22.46
CA LEU A 654 15.81 -10.42 -21.58
C LEU A 654 16.97 -9.42 -21.76
N GLN A 655 18.21 -9.87 -21.92
CA GLN A 655 19.34 -8.96 -22.20
C GLN A 655 19.22 -8.29 -23.57
N GLN A 656 18.73 -8.98 -24.60
CA GLN A 656 18.47 -8.39 -25.91
C GLN A 656 17.42 -7.27 -25.80
N PHE A 657 16.32 -7.52 -25.09
CA PHE A 657 15.30 -6.51 -24.83
C PHE A 657 15.86 -5.26 -24.14
N LEU A 658 16.86 -5.43 -23.27
CA LEU A 658 17.50 -4.35 -22.51
C LEU A 658 18.69 -3.71 -23.24
N ASN A 659 19.09 -4.20 -24.40
CA ASN A 659 20.22 -3.63 -25.13
C ASN A 659 19.82 -2.34 -25.87
N VAL A 660 20.52 -1.23 -25.59
CA VAL A 660 20.22 0.11 -26.15
C VAL A 660 20.30 0.12 -27.69
N ASP A 661 21.15 -0.73 -28.29
CA ASP A 661 21.41 -0.76 -29.73
C ASP A 661 20.39 -1.58 -30.54
N THR A 662 19.46 -2.28 -29.87
CA THR A 662 18.38 -2.99 -30.57
C THR A 662 17.23 -2.02 -30.86
N ALA A 663 17.12 -1.59 -32.12
CA ALA A 663 15.94 -0.87 -32.59
C ALA A 663 14.70 -1.74 -32.36
N SER A 664 13.61 -1.15 -31.85
CA SER A 664 12.33 -1.85 -31.77
C SER A 664 11.95 -2.28 -33.20
N PRO A 665 11.70 -3.57 -33.49
CA PRO A 665 11.36 -3.99 -34.83
C PRO A 665 10.11 -3.23 -35.28
N SER A 666 10.20 -2.55 -36.43
CA SER A 666 9.05 -1.94 -37.04
C SER A 666 8.26 -3.05 -37.73
N TYR A 667 7.11 -3.43 -37.19
CA TYR A 667 6.14 -4.23 -37.93
C TYR A 667 4.86 -3.44 -38.15
N GLY A 668 4.37 -3.55 -39.39
CA GLY A 668 3.13 -2.97 -39.89
C GLY A 668 1.90 -3.70 -39.37
N ASP A 669 0.76 -3.19 -39.82
CA ASP A 669 -0.59 -3.46 -39.36
C ASP A 669 -0.92 -4.95 -39.12
N GLU A 670 -1.38 -5.26 -37.90
CA GLU A 670 -2.37 -6.30 -37.57
C GLU A 670 -3.28 -5.82 -36.44
#